data_AF-A0A3D0NMD4-F1
#
_entry.id   AF-A0A3D0NMD4-F1
#
_cell.length_a   1.000
_cell.length_b   1.000
_cell.length_c   1.000
_cell.angle_alpha   90.00
_cell.angle_beta   90.00
_cell.angle_gamma   90.00
#
_symmetry.space_group_name_H-M   'P 1'
#
loop_
_entity.id
_entity.type
_entity.pdbx_description
1 polymer ?
#
loop_
_entity_poly.entity_id
_entity_poly.type
_entity_poly.pdbx_seq_one_letter_code
_entity_poly.pdbx_strand_id
1 'polypeptide(L)'
;VEAAKQFGANVAQRTPLADVRAAVWRHTQAERRAAKRWQEATAAGKTEEAVKAKQDQTLQHAAARALIEAQDEVRKTLDFFKRVATGNDETVVKKGRDADIVNAARAVLAAYGVETPTTKRADDYLDVIKQNDPETYAAIAPMVDEATRNAQPLRALTVGELQALSEQIGALWYLAKRSRQMEIGGDLLDIDDLATQLNGRMEEIGIPDTVPGEAQAVTKREARALFIRQGLSFLKRVEQWAEGMDGRYGGPFLRYVFQPIKAAADAYRADRTAYRKKLEALVSNLAPIVGDKTIDAPELGYTFGGPDSTKGVAMNEVLHALLHTGNESNKRKLLLGRQWATENADGTLDTSRWDSFIQRLVATGKLQREHFDFVQGVWDLLEDTKPLAQKAHRDAFGRYFSEVTANEFVDPFGVTRRGGYLPAQVDTRLVKDNVLRKMAEEQNNSMAYAFPQPAKGFTISRTEYNQPLMLDLRSLSQHIDKVLLFGHMTNPARDVRKLLTRKTVSQPLDRIQPAALESMLQPWLQRSAQQIVETPIVGTGKWARLPGIIRARAGMALMFGNVSNAVQQITGLANAAVRVKPSFLMRSVAQYVANPVKFSQAVWSTSPYMDDRAKNEVAVLNEQMQAILLKPSTFERAQDFSMRHAYFLQTALDNVLSPIVWNGAYNQGLADGMTDADAVRFADSTVRQTQGSTLPEDVSRLETGPAYARVFTQFVGYFNMMANTNGTALKQLVGEVGLKKGAGRALYIVMMGFMAPIWIAEAIALAFRGGPEDEDDDGWLDDWLAEVFGMGTLKGLLAQIPIAGQFAVAGLQRFNDNPLDDRVSLSPAVSLLESSVGAPQSVYKAIVDDGSAQKAIRDVATLVSVATGVPVYGLARPIGYAAGV
;
A
#
# COMPACT_ATOMS: atom_id res chain seq x y z
N VAL A 1 -26.13 -34.13 18.28
CA VAL A 1 -26.89 -32.90 17.95
C VAL A 1 -26.27 -32.16 16.77
N GLU A 2 -24.96 -31.90 16.77
CA GLU A 2 -24.30 -31.18 15.66
C GLU A 2 -24.40 -31.90 14.31
N ALA A 3 -24.16 -33.22 14.27
CA ALA A 3 -24.36 -34.02 13.06
C ALA A 3 -25.80 -33.96 12.51
N ALA A 4 -26.81 -33.82 13.38
CA ALA A 4 -28.20 -33.68 12.95
C ALA A 4 -28.49 -32.29 12.36
N LYS A 5 -27.88 -31.23 12.90
CA LYS A 5 -27.95 -29.90 12.30
C LYS A 5 -27.29 -29.87 10.93
N GLN A 6 -26.10 -30.45 10.78
CA GLN A 6 -25.40 -30.57 9.49
C GLN A 6 -26.24 -31.37 8.48
N PHE A 7 -26.84 -32.48 8.91
CA PHE A 7 -27.77 -33.24 8.07
C PHE A 7 -28.96 -32.37 7.63
N GLY A 8 -29.60 -31.66 8.55
CA GLY A 8 -30.72 -30.79 8.24
C GLY A 8 -30.37 -29.66 7.26
N ALA A 9 -29.23 -28.99 7.47
CA ALA A 9 -28.71 -27.97 6.58
C ALA A 9 -28.44 -28.53 5.16
N ASN A 10 -27.81 -29.70 5.06
CA ASN A 10 -27.54 -30.36 3.77
C ASN A 10 -28.83 -30.75 3.05
N VAL A 11 -29.85 -31.22 3.77
CA VAL A 11 -31.17 -31.53 3.20
C VAL A 11 -31.81 -30.25 2.66
N ALA A 12 -31.83 -29.17 3.44
CA ALA A 12 -32.41 -27.91 3.03
C ALA A 12 -31.71 -27.34 1.79
N GLN A 13 -30.38 -27.23 1.80
CA GLN A 13 -29.58 -26.67 0.70
C GLN A 13 -29.78 -27.38 -0.63
N ARG A 14 -29.94 -28.71 -0.61
CA ARG A 14 -30.11 -29.55 -1.82
C ARG A 14 -31.54 -29.66 -2.30
N THR A 15 -32.52 -29.16 -1.55
CA THR A 15 -33.93 -29.29 -1.91
C THR A 15 -34.28 -28.29 -3.02
N PRO A 16 -34.88 -28.73 -4.15
CA PRO A 16 -35.40 -27.82 -5.18
C PRO A 16 -36.48 -26.88 -4.62
N LEU A 17 -36.53 -25.64 -5.09
CA LEU A 17 -37.49 -24.63 -4.62
C LEU A 17 -38.94 -25.08 -4.80
N ALA A 18 -39.24 -25.77 -5.91
CA ALA A 18 -40.55 -26.36 -6.17
C ALA A 18 -40.99 -27.37 -5.08
N ASP A 19 -40.03 -28.03 -4.43
CA ASP A 19 -40.27 -29.13 -3.50
C ASP A 19 -40.16 -28.75 -2.03
N VAL A 20 -39.67 -27.54 -1.68
CA VAL A 20 -39.43 -27.12 -0.29
C VAL A 20 -40.66 -27.34 0.59
N ARG A 21 -41.85 -26.90 0.14
CA ARG A 21 -43.09 -27.06 0.92
C ARG A 21 -43.45 -28.54 1.13
N ALA A 22 -43.25 -29.38 0.12
CA ALA A 22 -43.49 -30.82 0.22
C ALA A 22 -42.45 -31.50 1.12
N ALA A 23 -41.18 -31.07 1.06
CA ALA A 23 -40.10 -31.55 1.92
C ALA A 23 -40.36 -31.23 3.40
N VAL A 24 -40.77 -30.00 3.73
CA VAL A 24 -41.18 -29.61 5.10
C VAL A 24 -42.23 -30.59 5.62
N TRP A 25 -43.28 -30.84 4.84
CA TRP A 25 -44.34 -31.77 5.24
C TRP A 25 -43.82 -33.20 5.42
N ARG A 26 -43.01 -33.72 4.47
CA ARG A 26 -42.43 -35.08 4.54
C ARG A 26 -41.58 -35.29 5.79
N HIS A 27 -40.67 -34.37 6.09
CA HIS A 27 -39.78 -34.47 7.25
C HIS A 27 -40.54 -34.31 8.58
N THR A 28 -41.53 -33.41 8.64
CA THR A 28 -42.41 -33.26 9.82
C THR A 28 -43.22 -34.53 10.10
N GLN A 29 -43.75 -35.19 9.06
CA GLN A 29 -44.47 -36.46 9.22
C GLN A 29 -43.52 -37.61 9.59
N ALA A 30 -42.31 -37.65 9.01
CA ALA A 30 -41.29 -38.64 9.36
C ALA A 30 -40.84 -38.52 10.82
N GLU A 31 -40.67 -37.29 11.32
CA GLU A 31 -40.41 -37.00 12.73
C GLU A 31 -41.53 -37.55 13.63
N ARG A 32 -42.80 -37.24 13.33
CA ARG A 32 -43.96 -37.73 14.10
C ARG A 32 -44.03 -39.26 14.13
N ARG A 33 -43.77 -39.92 13.01
CA ARG A 33 -43.71 -41.39 12.93
C ARG A 33 -42.54 -41.97 13.73
N ALA A 34 -41.38 -41.34 13.68
CA ALA A 34 -40.22 -41.75 14.48
C ALA A 34 -40.47 -41.55 15.98
N ALA A 35 -41.13 -40.47 16.38
CA ALA A 35 -41.55 -40.22 17.74
C ALA A 35 -42.50 -41.30 18.27
N LYS A 36 -43.50 -41.70 17.47
CA LYS A 36 -44.43 -42.79 17.81
C LYS A 36 -43.69 -44.13 17.96
N ARG A 37 -42.81 -44.47 17.00
CA ARG A 37 -41.97 -45.69 17.07
C ARG A 37 -41.08 -45.70 18.31
N TRP A 38 -40.53 -44.55 18.70
CA TRP A 38 -39.74 -44.43 19.92
C TRP A 38 -40.59 -44.70 21.18
N GLN A 39 -41.79 -44.14 21.27
CA GLN A 39 -42.71 -44.39 22.39
C GLN A 39 -43.09 -45.87 22.50
N GLU A 40 -43.45 -46.50 21.38
CA GLU A 40 -43.82 -47.92 21.32
C GLU A 40 -42.66 -48.84 21.70
N ALA A 41 -41.45 -48.61 21.15
CA ALA A 41 -40.27 -49.40 21.46
C ALA A 41 -39.82 -49.23 22.92
N THR A 42 -39.95 -48.02 23.47
CA THR A 42 -39.65 -47.74 24.89
C THR A 42 -40.64 -48.46 25.80
N ALA A 43 -41.94 -48.43 25.47
CA ALA A 43 -42.97 -49.14 26.23
C ALA A 43 -42.81 -50.67 26.16
N ALA A 44 -42.31 -51.19 25.04
CA ALA A 44 -42.03 -52.61 24.84
C ALA A 44 -40.67 -53.09 25.38
N GLY A 45 -39.88 -52.21 26.03
CA GLY A 45 -38.56 -52.57 26.57
C GLY A 45 -37.48 -52.85 25.52
N LYS A 46 -37.69 -52.45 24.26
CA LYS A 46 -36.78 -52.69 23.15
C LYS A 46 -35.78 -51.55 22.98
N THR A 47 -34.71 -51.57 23.77
CA THR A 47 -33.75 -50.47 23.88
C THR A 47 -33.09 -50.07 22.55
N GLU A 48 -32.63 -51.02 21.73
CA GLU A 48 -31.98 -50.70 20.44
C GLU A 48 -32.93 -50.05 19.43
N GLU A 49 -34.16 -50.57 19.31
CA GLU A 49 -35.20 -50.00 18.45
C GLU A 49 -35.59 -48.59 18.90
N ALA A 50 -35.67 -48.36 20.22
CA ALA A 50 -35.94 -47.04 20.78
C ALA A 50 -34.80 -46.05 20.47
N VAL A 51 -33.53 -46.45 20.62
CA VAL A 51 -32.37 -45.58 20.29
C VAL A 51 -32.39 -45.19 18.82
N LYS A 52 -32.58 -46.16 17.90
CA LYS A 52 -32.65 -45.89 16.46
C LYS A 52 -33.83 -44.99 16.10
N ALA A 53 -35.01 -45.23 16.65
CA ALA A 53 -36.18 -44.38 16.44
C ALA A 53 -35.96 -42.94 16.96
N LYS A 54 -35.21 -42.77 18.05
CA LYS A 54 -34.85 -41.46 18.59
C LYS A 54 -33.82 -40.73 17.72
N GLN A 55 -32.83 -41.45 17.19
CA GLN A 55 -31.88 -40.91 16.20
C GLN A 55 -32.61 -40.44 14.94
N ASP A 56 -33.50 -41.28 14.38
CA ASP A 56 -34.37 -40.93 13.26
C ASP A 56 -35.19 -39.68 13.58
N GLN A 57 -35.86 -39.64 14.74
CA GLN A 57 -36.65 -38.47 15.16
C GLN A 57 -35.79 -37.20 15.17
N THR A 58 -34.58 -37.27 15.71
CA THR A 58 -33.66 -36.13 15.83
C THR A 58 -33.19 -35.62 14.46
N LEU A 59 -32.84 -36.53 13.53
CA LEU A 59 -32.44 -36.17 12.17
C LEU A 59 -33.60 -35.54 11.38
N GLN A 60 -34.79 -36.13 11.48
CA GLN A 60 -35.98 -35.62 10.79
C GLN A 60 -36.45 -34.27 11.36
N HIS A 61 -36.39 -34.10 12.68
CA HIS A 61 -36.65 -32.81 13.33
C HIS A 61 -35.70 -31.71 12.85
N ALA A 62 -34.39 -32.00 12.80
CA ALA A 62 -33.40 -31.05 12.33
C ALA A 62 -33.60 -30.68 10.85
N ALA A 63 -33.93 -31.65 10.00
CA ALA A 63 -34.27 -31.41 8.59
C ALA A 63 -35.56 -30.59 8.42
N ALA A 64 -36.62 -30.91 9.17
CA ALA A 64 -37.88 -30.18 9.14
C ALA A 64 -37.68 -28.71 9.55
N ARG A 65 -36.94 -28.47 10.63
CA ARG A 65 -36.61 -27.13 11.10
C ARG A 65 -35.80 -26.33 10.06
N ALA A 66 -34.74 -26.92 9.53
CA ALA A 66 -33.90 -26.27 8.51
C ALA A 66 -34.70 -25.94 7.24
N LEU A 67 -35.63 -26.81 6.82
CA LEU A 67 -36.51 -26.57 5.67
C LEU A 67 -37.55 -25.49 5.91
N ILE A 68 -38.08 -25.34 7.14
CA ILE A 68 -38.98 -24.23 7.50
C ILE A 68 -38.23 -22.90 7.45
N GLU A 69 -37.03 -22.85 8.04
CA GLU A 69 -36.15 -21.67 7.99
C GLU A 69 -35.81 -21.30 6.53
N ALA A 70 -35.48 -22.30 5.70
CA ALA A 70 -35.25 -22.11 4.27
C ALA A 70 -36.50 -21.61 3.53
N GLN A 71 -37.71 -22.09 3.87
CA GLN A 71 -38.95 -21.63 3.24
C GLN A 71 -39.19 -20.12 3.47
N ASP A 72 -38.92 -19.64 4.69
CA ASP A 72 -39.03 -18.22 5.01
C ASP A 72 -37.96 -17.37 4.32
N GLU A 73 -36.74 -17.90 4.19
CA GLU A 73 -35.64 -17.25 3.47
C GLU A 73 -35.91 -17.15 1.97
N VAL A 74 -36.45 -18.21 1.35
CA VAL A 74 -36.89 -18.21 -0.05
C VAL A 74 -37.90 -17.09 -0.28
N ARG A 75 -38.91 -16.94 0.60
CA ARG A 75 -39.91 -15.87 0.47
C ARG A 75 -39.26 -14.48 0.51
N LYS A 76 -38.39 -14.23 1.49
CA LYS A 76 -37.67 -12.94 1.62
C LYS A 76 -36.81 -12.64 0.39
N THR A 77 -36.15 -13.65 -0.16
CA THR A 77 -35.33 -13.52 -1.37
C THR A 77 -36.19 -13.16 -2.58
N LEU A 78 -37.34 -13.80 -2.77
CA LEU A 78 -38.27 -13.47 -3.87
C LEU A 78 -38.82 -12.04 -3.74
N ASP A 79 -39.15 -11.60 -2.53
CA ASP A 79 -39.58 -10.22 -2.26
C ASP A 79 -38.48 -9.19 -2.56
N PHE A 80 -37.23 -9.55 -2.24
CA PHE A 80 -36.06 -8.75 -2.61
C PHE A 80 -35.89 -8.68 -4.13
N PHE A 81 -35.98 -9.80 -4.85
CA PHE A 81 -35.91 -9.82 -6.32
C PHE A 81 -37.00 -8.97 -6.96
N LYS A 82 -38.24 -9.04 -6.45
CA LYS A 82 -39.33 -8.17 -6.92
C LYS A 82 -39.00 -6.68 -6.74
N ARG A 83 -38.33 -6.31 -5.66
CA ARG A 83 -37.90 -4.92 -5.41
C ARG A 83 -36.83 -4.46 -6.41
N VAL A 84 -35.90 -5.34 -6.77
CA VAL A 84 -34.85 -5.05 -7.77
C VAL A 84 -35.45 -4.99 -9.18
N ALA A 85 -36.38 -5.90 -9.49
CA ALA A 85 -37.04 -6.05 -10.79
C ALA A 85 -38.02 -4.91 -11.13
N THR A 86 -38.39 -4.05 -10.17
CA THR A 86 -39.40 -2.99 -10.37
C THR A 86 -38.79 -1.58 -10.42
N GLY A 87 -39.54 -0.62 -10.98
CA GLY A 87 -39.15 0.78 -11.12
C GLY A 87 -38.45 1.11 -12.44
N ASN A 88 -38.24 2.40 -12.71
CA ASN A 88 -37.53 2.92 -13.88
C ASN A 88 -36.20 3.59 -13.49
N ASP A 89 -35.37 3.92 -14.48
CA ASP A 89 -34.03 4.47 -14.23
C ASP A 89 -34.07 5.79 -13.45
N GLU A 90 -35.04 6.67 -13.73
CA GLU A 90 -35.22 7.93 -13.00
C GLU A 90 -35.46 7.69 -11.50
N THR A 91 -36.34 6.74 -11.14
CA THR A 91 -36.60 6.39 -9.73
C THR A 91 -35.41 5.72 -9.06
N VAL A 92 -34.59 4.97 -9.82
CA VAL A 92 -33.36 4.33 -9.32
C VAL A 92 -32.33 5.39 -8.96
N VAL A 93 -32.11 6.35 -9.86
CA VAL A 93 -31.19 7.48 -9.65
C VAL A 93 -31.65 8.36 -8.48
N LYS A 94 -32.94 8.71 -8.40
CA LYS A 94 -33.50 9.46 -7.25
C LYS A 94 -33.31 8.76 -5.90
N LYS A 95 -33.18 7.42 -5.90
CA LYS A 95 -32.88 6.63 -4.69
C LYS A 95 -31.36 6.47 -4.45
N GLY A 96 -30.53 7.26 -5.14
CA GLY A 96 -29.08 7.25 -5.02
C GLY A 96 -28.45 5.96 -5.53
N ARG A 97 -29.00 5.35 -6.60
CA ARG A 97 -28.43 4.15 -7.22
C ARG A 97 -28.08 4.35 -8.68
N ASP A 98 -27.02 3.68 -9.10
CA ASP A 98 -26.58 3.59 -10.48
C ASP A 98 -27.54 2.71 -11.29
N ALA A 99 -28.15 3.31 -12.32
CA ALA A 99 -29.15 2.65 -13.13
C ALA A 99 -28.54 1.50 -13.95
N ASP A 100 -27.30 1.61 -14.42
CA ASP A 100 -26.66 0.58 -15.24
C ASP A 100 -26.37 -0.67 -14.42
N ILE A 101 -25.90 -0.51 -13.17
CA ILE A 101 -25.66 -1.65 -12.27
C ILE A 101 -26.99 -2.32 -11.87
N VAL A 102 -28.04 -1.53 -11.60
CA VAL A 102 -29.38 -2.09 -11.33
C VAL A 102 -29.93 -2.82 -12.55
N ASN A 103 -29.73 -2.29 -13.75
CA ASN A 103 -30.19 -2.92 -14.98
C ASN A 103 -29.39 -4.19 -15.31
N ALA A 104 -28.09 -4.24 -15.00
CA ALA A 104 -27.32 -5.49 -15.06
C ALA A 104 -27.90 -6.55 -14.10
N ALA A 105 -28.25 -6.17 -12.86
CA ALA A 105 -28.90 -7.09 -11.91
C ALA A 105 -30.28 -7.57 -12.39
N ARG A 106 -31.07 -6.68 -12.99
CA ARG A 106 -32.37 -7.02 -13.60
C ARG A 106 -32.20 -7.97 -14.80
N ALA A 107 -31.20 -7.76 -15.64
CA ALA A 107 -30.91 -8.65 -16.77
C ALA A 107 -30.45 -10.03 -16.31
N VAL A 108 -29.69 -10.12 -15.21
CA VAL A 108 -29.41 -11.41 -14.54
C VAL A 108 -30.71 -12.07 -14.09
N LEU A 109 -31.58 -11.36 -13.37
CA LEU A 109 -32.87 -11.91 -12.92
C LEU A 109 -33.77 -12.36 -14.09
N ALA A 110 -33.75 -11.62 -15.21
CA ALA A 110 -34.48 -11.97 -16.42
C ALA A 110 -34.03 -13.31 -17.01
N ALA A 111 -32.72 -13.63 -16.95
CA ALA A 111 -32.20 -14.93 -17.38
C ALA A 111 -32.75 -16.11 -16.56
N TYR A 112 -33.18 -15.87 -15.30
CA TYR A 112 -33.84 -16.86 -14.44
C TYR A 112 -35.38 -16.86 -14.57
N GLY A 113 -35.94 -16.10 -15.51
CA GLY A 113 -37.38 -16.04 -15.77
C GLY A 113 -38.14 -15.08 -14.84
N VAL A 114 -37.46 -14.14 -14.18
CA VAL A 114 -38.13 -13.06 -13.44
C VAL A 114 -38.48 -11.94 -14.42
N GLU A 115 -39.73 -11.47 -14.41
CA GLU A 115 -40.15 -10.34 -15.25
C GLU A 115 -39.45 -9.05 -14.81
N THR A 116 -38.80 -8.38 -15.76
CA THR A 116 -38.11 -7.09 -15.52
C THR A 116 -38.34 -6.14 -16.69
N PRO A 117 -38.21 -4.81 -16.49
CA PRO A 117 -38.38 -3.83 -17.55
C PRO A 117 -37.17 -3.72 -18.50
N THR A 118 -36.13 -4.55 -18.34
CA THR A 118 -34.90 -4.44 -19.15
C THR A 118 -35.11 -4.97 -20.56
N THR A 119 -34.59 -4.24 -21.54
CA THR A 119 -34.69 -4.60 -22.96
C THR A 119 -33.38 -5.13 -23.55
N LYS A 120 -32.27 -5.03 -22.81
CA LYS A 120 -30.92 -5.42 -23.24
C LYS A 120 -30.39 -6.60 -22.42
N ARG A 121 -29.32 -7.24 -22.91
CA ARG A 121 -28.60 -8.27 -22.16
C ARG A 121 -27.76 -7.64 -21.06
N ALA A 122 -27.38 -8.44 -20.06
CA ALA A 122 -26.53 -7.98 -18.97
C ALA A 122 -25.19 -7.43 -19.49
N ASP A 123 -24.60 -8.11 -20.48
CA ASP A 123 -23.34 -7.72 -21.14
C ASP A 123 -23.40 -6.29 -21.72
N ASP A 124 -24.53 -5.89 -22.32
CA ASP A 124 -24.70 -4.57 -22.92
C ASP A 124 -24.68 -3.44 -21.87
N TYR A 125 -25.23 -3.69 -20.67
CA TYR A 125 -25.17 -2.75 -19.56
C TYR A 125 -23.76 -2.70 -18.95
N LEU A 126 -23.06 -3.83 -18.91
CA LEU A 126 -21.69 -3.91 -18.43
C LEU A 126 -20.71 -3.15 -19.34
N ASP A 127 -20.94 -3.08 -20.65
CA ASP A 127 -20.10 -2.32 -21.57
C ASP A 127 -20.11 -0.80 -21.28
N VAL A 128 -21.26 -0.25 -20.88
CA VAL A 128 -21.36 1.15 -20.45
C VAL A 128 -20.54 1.39 -19.18
N ILE A 129 -20.63 0.47 -18.22
CA ILE A 129 -19.85 0.53 -16.97
C ILE A 129 -18.36 0.38 -17.28
N LYS A 130 -17.97 -0.51 -18.19
CA LYS A 130 -16.57 -0.72 -18.58
C LYS A 130 -15.91 0.55 -19.12
N GLN A 131 -16.66 1.36 -19.87
CA GLN A 131 -16.16 2.61 -20.43
C GLN A 131 -16.02 3.72 -19.38
N ASN A 132 -16.96 3.80 -18.43
CA ASN A 132 -17.03 4.90 -17.45
C ASN A 132 -16.29 4.59 -16.12
N ASP A 133 -16.31 3.32 -15.70
CA ASP A 133 -15.74 2.78 -14.46
C ASP A 133 -15.23 1.33 -14.64
N PRO A 134 -14.01 1.16 -15.20
CA PRO A 134 -13.41 -0.14 -15.44
C PRO A 134 -13.22 -1.02 -14.19
N GLU A 135 -13.09 -0.42 -13.00
CA GLU A 135 -12.86 -1.16 -11.74
C GLU A 135 -14.15 -1.70 -11.16
N THR A 136 -15.25 -0.95 -11.27
CA THR A 136 -16.58 -1.47 -10.94
C THR A 136 -16.97 -2.56 -11.94
N TYR A 137 -16.69 -2.37 -13.23
CA TYR A 137 -16.82 -3.46 -14.22
C TYR A 137 -16.03 -4.71 -13.81
N ALA A 138 -14.75 -4.58 -13.47
CA ALA A 138 -13.91 -5.72 -13.07
C ALA A 138 -14.42 -6.43 -11.80
N ALA A 139 -15.12 -5.70 -10.91
CA ALA A 139 -15.72 -6.27 -9.71
C ALA A 139 -17.03 -7.03 -10.01
N ILE A 140 -17.87 -6.52 -10.92
CA ILE A 140 -19.21 -7.07 -11.19
C ILE A 140 -19.24 -8.08 -12.33
N ALA A 141 -18.41 -7.92 -13.36
CA ALA A 141 -18.46 -8.75 -14.57
C ALA A 141 -18.30 -10.25 -14.26
N PRO A 142 -17.34 -10.69 -13.42
CA PRO A 142 -17.24 -12.10 -13.06
C PRO A 142 -18.50 -12.65 -12.37
N MET A 143 -19.18 -11.81 -11.57
CA MET A 143 -20.41 -12.21 -10.88
C MET A 143 -21.57 -12.36 -11.86
N VAL A 144 -21.72 -11.39 -12.77
CA VAL A 144 -22.75 -11.42 -13.82
C VAL A 144 -22.53 -12.60 -14.78
N ASP A 145 -21.28 -12.82 -15.21
CA ASP A 145 -20.92 -13.95 -16.08
C ASP A 145 -21.17 -15.31 -15.42
N GLU A 146 -20.89 -15.43 -14.13
CA GLU A 146 -21.17 -16.64 -13.35
C GLU A 146 -22.68 -16.85 -13.17
N ALA A 147 -23.42 -15.80 -12.86
CA ALA A 147 -24.86 -15.84 -12.68
C ALA A 147 -25.58 -16.21 -13.98
N THR A 148 -25.17 -15.64 -15.11
CA THR A 148 -25.84 -15.83 -16.40
C THR A 148 -25.54 -17.18 -17.04
N ARG A 149 -24.31 -17.72 -16.88
CA ARG A 149 -23.95 -19.04 -17.44
C ARG A 149 -24.72 -20.20 -16.83
N ASN A 150 -25.12 -20.08 -15.56
CA ASN A 150 -25.86 -21.11 -14.83
C ASN A 150 -27.36 -20.83 -14.77
N ALA A 151 -27.86 -19.92 -15.61
CA ALA A 151 -29.25 -19.50 -15.58
C ALA A 151 -30.20 -20.64 -15.94
N GLN A 152 -31.20 -20.83 -15.08
CA GLN A 152 -32.30 -21.77 -15.26
C GLN A 152 -33.58 -21.15 -14.66
N PRO A 153 -34.79 -21.61 -15.03
CA PRO A 153 -36.01 -21.08 -14.44
C PRO A 153 -35.94 -21.12 -12.92
N LEU A 154 -36.29 -20.02 -12.25
CA LEU A 154 -36.04 -19.84 -10.81
C LEU A 154 -36.61 -20.99 -9.95
N ARG A 155 -37.73 -21.61 -10.35
CA ARG A 155 -38.33 -22.78 -9.66
C ARG A 155 -37.47 -24.06 -9.68
N ALA A 156 -36.55 -24.18 -10.63
CA ALA A 156 -35.66 -25.33 -10.79
C ALA A 156 -34.41 -25.25 -9.88
N LEU A 157 -34.13 -24.07 -9.31
CA LEU A 157 -33.03 -23.90 -8.38
C LEU A 157 -33.24 -24.74 -7.11
N THR A 158 -32.15 -25.15 -6.50
CA THR A 158 -32.11 -25.57 -5.10
C THR A 158 -32.09 -24.36 -4.17
N VAL A 159 -32.35 -24.57 -2.87
CA VAL A 159 -32.24 -23.50 -1.87
C VAL A 159 -30.82 -22.91 -1.85
N GLY A 160 -29.78 -23.74 -1.93
CA GLY A 160 -28.40 -23.27 -1.96
C GLY A 160 -28.06 -22.43 -3.20
N GLU A 161 -28.56 -22.81 -4.37
CA GLU A 161 -28.39 -22.02 -5.60
C GLU A 161 -29.16 -20.70 -5.55
N LEU A 162 -30.37 -20.68 -4.95
CA LEU A 162 -31.11 -19.44 -4.74
C LEU A 162 -30.37 -18.48 -3.79
N GLN A 163 -29.79 -19.00 -2.70
CA GLN A 163 -28.97 -18.22 -1.77
C GLN A 163 -27.78 -17.60 -2.50
N ALA A 164 -27.05 -18.39 -3.30
CA ALA A 164 -25.93 -17.89 -4.09
C ALA A 164 -26.35 -16.79 -5.10
N LEU A 165 -27.49 -16.96 -5.78
CA LEU A 165 -28.05 -15.92 -6.66
C LEU A 165 -28.45 -14.67 -5.86
N SER A 166 -29.05 -14.84 -4.68
CA SER A 166 -29.45 -13.75 -3.79
C SER A 166 -28.26 -12.90 -3.35
N GLU A 167 -27.15 -13.54 -3.00
CA GLU A 167 -25.90 -12.86 -2.65
C GLU A 167 -25.33 -12.07 -3.83
N GLN A 168 -25.34 -12.63 -5.04
CA GLN A 168 -24.86 -11.95 -6.24
C GLN A 168 -25.71 -10.71 -6.59
N ILE A 169 -27.04 -10.85 -6.60
CA ILE A 169 -27.96 -9.72 -6.81
C ILE A 169 -27.87 -8.70 -5.67
N GLY A 170 -27.70 -9.16 -4.42
CA GLY A 170 -27.46 -8.33 -3.25
C GLY A 170 -26.19 -7.50 -3.38
N ALA A 171 -25.10 -8.09 -3.90
CA ALA A 171 -23.84 -7.43 -4.16
C ALA A 171 -23.99 -6.34 -5.24
N LEU A 172 -24.65 -6.66 -6.36
CA LEU A 172 -24.95 -5.67 -7.41
C LEU A 172 -25.81 -4.52 -6.86
N TRP A 173 -26.84 -4.84 -6.07
CA TRP A 173 -27.73 -3.83 -5.47
C TRP A 173 -27.01 -2.90 -4.48
N TYR A 174 -26.05 -3.44 -3.73
CA TYR A 174 -25.20 -2.66 -2.84
C TYR A 174 -24.24 -1.76 -3.63
N LEU A 175 -23.53 -2.34 -4.62
CA LEU A 175 -22.61 -1.61 -5.49
C LEU A 175 -23.30 -0.51 -6.28
N ALA A 176 -24.55 -0.72 -6.72
CA ALA A 176 -25.35 0.32 -7.37
C ALA A 176 -25.50 1.56 -6.49
N LYS A 177 -25.63 1.40 -5.16
CA LYS A 177 -25.65 2.55 -4.24
C LYS A 177 -24.25 3.10 -4.02
N ARG A 178 -23.29 2.23 -3.71
CA ARG A 178 -21.91 2.63 -3.36
C ARG A 178 -21.15 3.28 -4.51
N SER A 179 -21.46 2.96 -5.77
CA SER A 179 -20.83 3.54 -6.97
C SER A 179 -21.13 5.03 -7.11
N ARG A 180 -22.29 5.49 -6.62
CA ARG A 180 -22.69 6.90 -6.55
C ARG A 180 -22.21 7.62 -5.30
N GLN A 181 -21.57 6.92 -4.36
CA GLN A 181 -21.10 7.50 -3.11
C GLN A 181 -19.58 7.61 -3.08
N MET A 182 -19.08 8.59 -2.35
CA MET A 182 -17.68 8.79 -2.01
C MET A 182 -17.56 9.14 -0.53
N GLU A 183 -16.65 8.48 0.18
CA GLU A 183 -16.39 8.75 1.60
C GLU A 183 -15.42 9.94 1.74
N ILE A 184 -15.87 11.04 2.36
CA ILE A 184 -15.06 12.23 2.64
C ILE A 184 -15.17 12.55 4.13
N GLY A 185 -14.07 12.43 4.87
CA GLY A 185 -14.07 12.74 6.31
C GLY A 185 -14.99 11.87 7.15
N GLY A 186 -15.33 10.67 6.68
CA GLY A 186 -16.28 9.73 7.32
C GLY A 186 -17.71 9.83 6.81
N ASP A 187 -18.04 10.85 6.02
CA ASP A 187 -19.38 11.04 5.45
C ASP A 187 -19.45 10.48 4.03
N LEU A 188 -20.55 9.78 3.71
CA LEU A 188 -20.84 9.29 2.36
C LEU A 188 -21.61 10.37 1.57
N LEU A 189 -20.93 11.01 0.63
CA LEU A 189 -21.47 12.06 -0.23
C LEU A 189 -21.79 11.54 -1.64
N ASP A 190 -22.74 12.14 -2.35
CA ASP A 190 -23.01 11.79 -3.75
C ASP A 190 -21.86 12.31 -4.63
N ILE A 191 -21.30 11.41 -5.45
CA ILE A 191 -20.12 11.71 -6.28
C ILE A 191 -20.41 12.73 -7.38
N ASP A 192 -21.66 12.81 -7.86
CA ASP A 192 -22.04 13.79 -8.88
C ASP A 192 -22.07 15.20 -8.28
N ASP A 193 -22.46 15.37 -7.01
CA ASP A 193 -22.38 16.66 -6.30
C ASP A 193 -20.93 17.13 -6.11
N LEU A 194 -20.02 16.19 -5.84
CA LEU A 194 -18.58 16.48 -5.76
C LEU A 194 -18.00 16.85 -7.14
N ALA A 195 -18.43 16.15 -8.19
CA ALA A 195 -18.04 16.43 -9.56
C ALA A 195 -18.50 17.83 -9.99
N THR A 196 -19.70 18.25 -9.62
CA THR A 196 -20.21 19.60 -9.87
C THR A 196 -19.38 20.67 -9.16
N GLN A 197 -18.92 20.43 -7.93
CA GLN A 197 -18.02 21.37 -7.24
C GLN A 197 -16.65 21.48 -7.92
N LEU A 198 -16.09 20.38 -8.41
CA LEU A 198 -14.85 20.42 -9.21
C LEU A 198 -15.07 21.17 -10.53
N ASN A 199 -16.19 20.94 -11.21
CA ASN A 199 -16.53 21.64 -12.44
C ASN A 199 -16.72 23.15 -12.21
N GLY A 200 -17.46 23.55 -11.18
CA GLY A 200 -17.61 24.96 -10.82
C GLY A 200 -16.26 25.64 -10.57
N ARG A 201 -15.32 24.94 -9.92
CA ARG A 201 -13.95 25.45 -9.77
C ARG A 201 -13.21 25.57 -11.11
N MET A 202 -13.41 24.65 -12.04
CA MET A 202 -12.83 24.73 -13.39
C MET A 202 -13.46 25.84 -14.24
N GLU A 203 -14.76 26.09 -14.10
CA GLU A 203 -15.44 27.23 -14.72
C GLU A 203 -14.85 28.56 -14.23
N GLU A 204 -14.57 28.69 -12.93
CA GLU A 204 -13.90 29.86 -12.35
C GLU A 204 -12.46 30.05 -12.88
N ILE A 205 -11.76 28.96 -13.22
CA ILE A 205 -10.44 29.03 -13.88
C ILE A 205 -10.58 29.48 -15.34
N GLY A 206 -11.69 29.14 -15.98
CA GLY A 206 -11.95 29.34 -17.40
C GLY A 206 -11.64 28.07 -18.21
N ILE A 207 -12.70 27.41 -18.71
CA ILE A 207 -12.60 26.25 -19.60
C ILE A 207 -12.46 26.75 -21.04
N PRO A 208 -11.39 26.38 -21.77
CA PRO A 208 -11.24 26.79 -23.17
C PRO A 208 -12.40 26.30 -24.06
N ASP A 209 -12.95 27.20 -24.87
CA ASP A 209 -14.01 26.89 -25.84
C ASP A 209 -13.53 25.97 -26.97
N THR A 210 -12.27 26.14 -27.40
CA THR A 210 -11.62 25.30 -28.39
C THR A 210 -10.22 24.89 -27.91
N VAL A 211 -9.81 23.66 -28.24
CA VAL A 211 -8.43 23.19 -28.03
C VAL A 211 -7.71 22.96 -29.37
N PRO A 212 -6.36 23.05 -29.41
CA PRO A 212 -5.61 22.79 -30.63
C PRO A 212 -5.97 21.42 -31.25
N GLY A 213 -6.33 21.40 -32.54
CA GLY A 213 -6.75 20.19 -33.24
C GLY A 213 -8.26 20.04 -33.46
N GLU A 214 -9.12 20.80 -32.74
CA GLU A 214 -10.58 20.71 -32.91
C GLU A 214 -11.07 21.49 -34.14
N ALA A 215 -10.61 22.73 -34.33
CA ALA A 215 -11.07 23.60 -35.42
C ALA A 215 -10.17 23.54 -36.68
N GLN A 216 -8.91 23.15 -36.51
CA GLN A 216 -7.90 23.06 -37.58
C GLN A 216 -6.78 22.09 -37.18
N ALA A 217 -6.00 21.63 -38.16
CA ALA A 217 -4.86 20.75 -37.91
C ALA A 217 -3.86 21.38 -36.93
N VAL A 218 -3.36 20.57 -35.99
CA VAL A 218 -2.40 21.01 -34.97
C VAL A 218 -1.13 21.55 -35.64
N THR A 219 -0.83 22.82 -35.41
CA THR A 219 0.40 23.44 -35.93
C THR A 219 1.64 22.88 -35.23
N LYS A 220 2.81 22.98 -35.86
CA LYS A 220 4.09 22.56 -35.22
C LYS A 220 4.35 23.28 -33.89
N ARG A 221 3.91 24.54 -33.76
CA ARG A 221 4.04 25.33 -32.53
C ARG A 221 3.14 24.80 -31.43
N GLU A 222 1.87 24.50 -31.74
CA GLU A 222 0.92 23.91 -30.80
C GLU A 222 1.35 22.51 -30.39
N ALA A 223 1.79 21.68 -31.34
CA ALA A 223 2.32 20.35 -31.04
C ALA A 223 3.52 20.42 -30.08
N ARG A 224 4.44 21.36 -30.30
CA ARG A 224 5.58 21.61 -29.39
C ARG A 224 5.12 22.11 -28.03
N ALA A 225 4.14 23.00 -27.96
CA ALA A 225 3.59 23.50 -26.70
C ALA A 225 2.90 22.39 -25.90
N LEU A 226 2.12 21.52 -26.56
CA LEU A 226 1.49 20.34 -25.95
C LEU A 226 2.54 19.37 -25.43
N PHE A 227 3.60 19.09 -26.21
CA PHE A 227 4.71 18.25 -25.77
C PHE A 227 5.41 18.81 -24.52
N ILE A 228 5.67 20.13 -24.47
CA ILE A 228 6.25 20.78 -23.29
C ILE A 228 5.30 20.66 -22.08
N ARG A 229 4.00 20.92 -22.26
CA ARG A 229 3.00 20.80 -21.19
C ARG A 229 2.91 19.36 -20.65
N GLN A 230 2.98 18.37 -21.54
CA GLN A 230 3.02 16.96 -21.17
C GLN A 230 4.28 16.65 -20.36
N GLY A 231 5.46 17.11 -20.79
CA GLY A 231 6.70 16.97 -20.02
C GLY A 231 6.64 17.63 -18.64
N LEU A 232 6.07 18.85 -18.55
CA LEU A 232 5.86 19.54 -17.27
C LEU A 232 4.90 18.78 -16.35
N SER A 233 3.90 18.08 -16.88
CA SER A 233 2.97 17.28 -16.07
C SER A 233 3.67 16.15 -15.31
N PHE A 234 4.77 15.61 -15.83
CA PHE A 234 5.56 14.58 -15.13
C PHE A 234 6.31 15.11 -13.92
N LEU A 235 6.58 16.41 -13.89
CA LEU A 235 7.24 17.13 -12.79
C LEU A 235 6.25 17.52 -11.70
N LYS A 236 4.96 17.61 -12.02
CA LYS A 236 3.95 18.08 -11.08
C LYS A 236 3.74 17.09 -9.94
N ARG A 237 3.78 17.60 -8.72
CA ARG A 237 3.31 16.91 -7.51
C ARG A 237 1.82 17.22 -7.33
N VAL A 238 1.02 16.20 -7.05
CA VAL A 238 -0.46 16.31 -7.13
C VAL A 238 -1.02 17.22 -6.04
N GLU A 239 -0.41 17.29 -4.86
CA GLU A 239 -0.84 18.23 -3.80
C GLU A 239 -0.73 19.69 -4.26
N GLN A 240 0.45 20.11 -4.73
CA GLN A 240 0.68 21.45 -5.27
C GLN A 240 -0.18 21.72 -6.51
N TRP A 241 -0.37 20.72 -7.38
CA TRP A 241 -1.27 20.85 -8.52
C TRP A 241 -2.71 21.11 -8.10
N ALA A 242 -3.23 20.32 -7.14
CA ALA A 242 -4.59 20.46 -6.63
C ALA A 242 -4.80 21.83 -5.98
N GLU A 243 -3.86 22.26 -5.14
CA GLU A 243 -3.87 23.59 -4.52
C GLU A 243 -3.78 24.72 -5.56
N GLY A 244 -3.02 24.50 -6.63
CA GLY A 244 -2.92 25.42 -7.76
C GLY A 244 -4.18 25.46 -8.64
N MET A 245 -4.98 24.40 -8.69
CA MET A 245 -6.31 24.40 -9.32
C MET A 245 -7.31 25.15 -8.44
N ASP A 246 -7.28 24.90 -7.13
CA ASP A 246 -8.15 25.56 -6.15
C ASP A 246 -7.86 27.06 -5.99
N GLY A 247 -6.63 27.50 -6.29
CA GLY A 247 -6.19 28.90 -6.14
C GLY A 247 -5.93 29.32 -4.69
N ARG A 248 -6.35 28.51 -3.72
CA ARG A 248 -6.05 28.63 -2.29
C ARG A 248 -6.05 27.25 -1.64
N TYR A 249 -5.49 27.16 -0.43
CA TYR A 249 -5.57 25.92 0.34
C TYR A 249 -7.01 25.59 0.73
N GLY A 250 -7.36 24.30 0.72
CA GLY A 250 -8.66 23.79 1.20
C GLY A 250 -9.78 23.78 0.17
N GLY A 251 -9.50 24.01 -1.12
CA GLY A 251 -10.53 23.95 -2.17
C GLY A 251 -10.95 22.54 -2.59
N PRO A 252 -11.87 22.43 -3.57
CA PRO A 252 -12.45 21.17 -4.02
C PRO A 252 -11.43 20.13 -4.51
N PHE A 253 -10.41 20.52 -5.27
CA PHE A 253 -9.41 19.57 -5.77
C PHE A 253 -8.60 18.99 -4.62
N LEU A 254 -8.15 19.83 -3.69
CA LEU A 254 -7.43 19.36 -2.52
C LEU A 254 -8.32 18.44 -1.68
N ARG A 255 -9.56 18.86 -1.39
CA ARG A 255 -10.48 18.14 -0.50
C ARG A 255 -10.99 16.81 -1.07
N TYR A 256 -11.27 16.73 -2.37
CA TYR A 256 -11.93 15.57 -2.99
C TYR A 256 -10.98 14.69 -3.82
N VAL A 257 -9.82 15.20 -4.24
CA VAL A 257 -8.84 14.40 -5.02
C VAL A 257 -7.66 14.00 -4.16
N PHE A 258 -6.95 14.96 -3.55
CA PHE A 258 -5.69 14.68 -2.84
C PHE A 258 -5.92 14.15 -1.42
N GLN A 259 -6.72 14.85 -0.61
CA GLN A 259 -6.90 14.56 0.81
C GLN A 259 -7.44 13.16 1.12
N PRO A 260 -8.40 12.58 0.36
CA PRO A 260 -8.88 11.22 0.64
C PRO A 260 -7.78 10.17 0.52
N ILE A 261 -6.88 10.33 -0.47
CA ILE A 261 -5.72 9.45 -0.65
C ILE A 261 -4.71 9.67 0.46
N LYS A 262 -4.43 10.93 0.82
CA LYS A 262 -3.45 11.25 1.85
C LYS A 262 -3.88 10.74 3.22
N ALA A 263 -5.11 11.02 3.63
CA ALA A 263 -5.67 10.57 4.90
C ALA A 263 -5.67 9.04 5.00
N ALA A 264 -6.01 8.34 3.92
CA ALA A 264 -5.95 6.88 3.88
C ALA A 264 -4.52 6.34 4.01
N ALA A 265 -3.54 7.00 3.37
CA ALA A 265 -2.13 6.61 3.47
C ALA A 265 -1.56 6.85 4.88
N ASP A 266 -1.92 7.96 5.52
CA ASP A 266 -1.54 8.25 6.91
C ASP A 266 -2.18 7.24 7.88
N ALA A 267 -3.47 6.93 7.73
CA ALA A 267 -4.16 5.92 8.54
C ALA A 267 -3.56 4.51 8.36
N TYR A 268 -3.25 4.13 7.11
CA TYR A 268 -2.52 2.90 6.81
C TYR A 268 -1.17 2.83 7.53
N ARG A 269 -0.36 3.90 7.49
CA ARG A 269 0.96 3.93 8.15
C ARG A 269 0.85 3.88 9.68
N ALA A 270 -0.14 4.55 10.25
CA ALA A 270 -0.42 4.51 11.68
C ALA A 270 -0.79 3.07 12.14
N ASP A 271 -1.77 2.45 11.48
CA ASP A 271 -2.19 1.07 11.80
C ASP A 271 -1.06 0.07 11.54
N ARG A 272 -0.35 0.22 10.42
CA ARG A 272 0.82 -0.62 10.10
C ARG A 272 1.81 -0.63 11.25
N THR A 273 2.12 0.54 11.82
CA THR A 273 3.01 0.67 12.97
C THR A 273 2.44 -0.01 14.20
N ALA A 274 1.16 0.21 14.52
CA ALA A 274 0.49 -0.39 15.67
C ALA A 274 0.46 -1.94 15.60
N TYR A 275 0.05 -2.51 14.46
CA TYR A 275 0.01 -3.96 14.26
C TYR A 275 1.41 -4.58 14.24
N ARG A 276 2.42 -3.86 13.73
CA ARG A 276 3.82 -4.32 13.79
C ARG A 276 4.36 -4.36 15.22
N LYS A 277 3.99 -3.41 16.09
CA LYS A 277 4.33 -3.47 17.53
C LYS A 277 3.68 -4.68 18.19
N LYS A 278 2.40 -4.96 17.90
CA LYS A 278 1.74 -6.17 18.41
C LYS A 278 2.46 -7.45 17.97
N LEU A 279 2.84 -7.55 16.69
CA LEU A 279 3.57 -8.71 16.17
C LEU A 279 4.99 -8.83 16.76
N GLU A 280 5.70 -7.72 16.90
CA GLU A 280 7.03 -7.69 17.52
C GLU A 280 6.96 -8.19 18.97
N ALA A 281 5.97 -7.74 19.76
CA ALA A 281 5.76 -8.22 21.12
C ALA A 281 5.53 -9.74 21.18
N LEU A 282 4.78 -10.31 20.24
CA LEU A 282 4.59 -11.76 20.13
C LEU A 282 5.91 -12.48 19.81
N VAL A 283 6.71 -11.95 18.89
CA VAL A 283 8.01 -12.53 18.49
C VAL A 283 9.06 -12.42 19.60
N SER A 284 9.10 -11.30 20.33
CA SER A 284 10.03 -11.04 21.42
C SER A 284 9.85 -12.01 22.58
N ASN A 285 8.63 -12.47 22.86
CA ASN A 285 8.37 -13.52 23.84
C ASN A 285 8.97 -14.89 23.46
N LEU A 286 9.27 -15.12 22.17
CA LEU A 286 9.87 -16.36 21.68
C LEU A 286 11.40 -16.36 21.67
N ALA A 287 12.04 -15.19 21.77
CA ALA A 287 13.49 -15.04 21.69
C ALA A 287 14.32 -16.05 22.54
N PRO A 288 13.93 -16.42 23.78
CA PRO A 288 14.70 -17.39 24.57
C PRO A 288 14.59 -18.84 24.10
N ILE A 289 13.58 -19.19 23.29
CA ILE A 289 13.23 -20.57 22.93
C ILE A 289 13.38 -20.89 21.42
N VAL A 290 13.76 -19.91 20.60
CA VAL A 290 14.20 -20.09 19.20
C VAL A 290 15.72 -20.34 19.12
N GLY A 291 16.14 -21.56 19.48
CA GLY A 291 17.56 -21.92 19.58
C GLY A 291 18.14 -22.62 18.35
N ASP A 292 17.40 -23.61 17.84
CA ASP A 292 17.94 -24.66 16.98
C ASP A 292 18.22 -24.20 15.54
N LYS A 293 19.41 -24.53 15.06
CA LYS A 293 19.79 -24.29 13.66
C LYS A 293 19.01 -25.16 12.69
N THR A 294 18.82 -26.42 13.06
CA THR A 294 18.09 -27.42 12.31
C THR A 294 17.27 -28.29 13.27
N ILE A 295 16.10 -28.74 12.81
CA ILE A 295 15.28 -29.72 13.52
C ILE A 295 14.99 -30.83 12.53
N ASP A 296 15.59 -32.00 12.75
CA ASP A 296 15.31 -33.18 11.94
C ASP A 296 13.92 -33.74 12.28
N ALA A 297 13.14 -34.04 11.24
CA ALA A 297 11.79 -34.59 11.31
C ALA A 297 11.71 -35.89 10.47
N PRO A 298 12.33 -36.99 10.95
CA PRO A 298 12.29 -38.28 10.25
C PRO A 298 10.86 -38.79 10.05
N GLU A 299 9.93 -38.47 10.96
CA GLU A 299 8.51 -38.80 10.81
C GLU A 299 7.92 -38.20 9.54
N LEU A 300 8.38 -37.01 9.15
CA LEU A 300 7.90 -36.27 7.98
C LEU A 300 8.78 -36.48 6.74
N GLY A 301 9.97 -37.07 6.89
CA GLY A 301 11.00 -37.09 5.85
C GLY A 301 11.48 -35.68 5.49
N TYR A 302 11.55 -34.79 6.48
CA TYR A 302 11.85 -33.38 6.31
C TYR A 302 12.86 -32.91 7.35
N THR A 303 13.66 -31.91 7.03
CA THR A 303 14.50 -31.22 8.00
C THR A 303 14.13 -29.75 7.97
N PHE A 304 13.69 -29.24 9.12
CA PHE A 304 13.38 -27.82 9.29
C PHE A 304 14.66 -27.02 9.50
N GLY A 305 14.73 -25.85 8.90
CA GLY A 305 15.89 -24.97 8.92
C GLY A 305 17.01 -25.38 7.95
N GLY A 306 18.12 -24.65 8.02
CA GLY A 306 19.27 -24.81 7.13
C GLY A 306 19.83 -23.46 6.66
N PRO A 307 21.08 -23.41 6.14
CA PRO A 307 21.72 -22.16 5.73
C PRO A 307 20.92 -21.39 4.67
N ASP A 308 20.24 -22.12 3.78
CA ASP A 308 19.58 -21.57 2.59
C ASP A 308 18.05 -21.39 2.72
N SER A 309 17.42 -21.92 3.79
CA SER A 309 15.94 -21.87 3.96
C SER A 309 15.49 -20.68 4.82
N THR A 310 15.93 -20.63 6.08
CA THR A 310 15.60 -19.61 7.10
C THR A 310 16.85 -19.09 7.81
N LYS A 311 18.02 -19.17 7.16
CA LYS A 311 19.33 -18.84 7.74
C LYS A 311 19.63 -19.60 9.05
N GLY A 312 19.11 -20.83 9.15
CA GLY A 312 19.34 -21.70 10.30
C GLY A 312 18.55 -21.31 11.55
N VAL A 313 17.26 -21.02 11.44
CA VAL A 313 16.34 -20.95 12.58
C VAL A 313 15.16 -21.89 12.32
N ALA A 314 15.33 -23.17 12.65
CA ALA A 314 14.36 -24.21 12.32
C ALA A 314 12.96 -23.95 12.91
N MET A 315 12.92 -23.37 14.10
CA MET A 315 11.67 -23.07 14.80
C MET A 315 10.78 -22.06 14.03
N ASN A 316 11.36 -21.21 13.18
CA ASN A 316 10.60 -20.31 12.31
C ASN A 316 9.66 -21.11 11.39
N GLU A 317 10.19 -22.14 10.73
CA GLU A 317 9.42 -22.98 9.81
C GLU A 317 8.40 -23.85 10.55
N VAL A 318 8.75 -24.36 11.73
CA VAL A 318 7.85 -25.15 12.58
C VAL A 318 6.65 -24.32 13.05
N LEU A 319 6.90 -23.11 13.55
CA LEU A 319 5.85 -22.19 13.99
C LEU A 319 4.95 -21.76 12.83
N HIS A 320 5.52 -21.50 11.65
CA HIS A 320 4.72 -21.20 10.47
C HIS A 320 3.84 -22.40 10.07
N ALA A 321 4.38 -23.62 10.13
CA ALA A 321 3.59 -24.82 9.88
C ALA A 321 2.45 -24.96 10.90
N LEU A 322 2.70 -24.71 12.19
CA LEU A 322 1.67 -24.71 13.23
C LEU A 322 0.55 -23.69 12.96
N LEU A 323 0.87 -22.51 12.44
CA LEU A 323 -0.15 -21.50 12.08
C LEU A 323 -1.12 -21.96 11.00
N HIS A 324 -0.78 -22.94 10.18
CA HIS A 324 -1.71 -23.55 9.22
C HIS A 324 -2.63 -24.60 9.85
N THR A 325 -2.42 -25.00 11.11
CA THR A 325 -3.23 -26.04 11.77
C THR A 325 -4.49 -25.52 12.45
N GLY A 326 -4.73 -24.20 12.45
CA GLY A 326 -5.86 -23.56 13.14
C GLY A 326 -7.24 -23.76 12.51
N ASN A 327 -7.31 -24.37 11.33
CA ASN A 327 -8.53 -24.82 10.69
C ASN A 327 -8.26 -26.01 9.77
N GLU A 328 -9.27 -26.84 9.52
CA GLU A 328 -9.13 -28.08 8.73
C GLU A 328 -8.67 -27.85 7.29
N SER A 329 -9.15 -26.78 6.63
CA SER A 329 -8.80 -26.48 5.24
C SER A 329 -7.31 -26.17 5.07
N ASN A 330 -6.75 -25.34 5.95
CA ASN A 330 -5.33 -25.02 5.92
C ASN A 330 -4.45 -26.18 6.36
N LYS A 331 -4.88 -26.94 7.38
CA LYS A 331 -4.18 -28.12 7.86
C LYS A 331 -4.03 -29.14 6.73
N ARG A 332 -5.13 -29.42 6.03
CA ARG A 332 -5.14 -30.29 4.84
C ARG A 332 -4.18 -29.81 3.76
N LYS A 333 -4.23 -28.53 3.38
CA LYS A 333 -3.34 -27.95 2.34
C LYS A 333 -1.87 -28.07 2.71
N LEU A 334 -1.50 -27.76 3.96
CA LEU A 334 -0.13 -27.89 4.44
C LEU A 334 0.35 -29.34 4.32
N LEU A 335 -0.40 -30.27 4.92
CA LEU A 335 0.04 -31.64 5.09
C LEU A 335 0.06 -32.41 3.77
N LEU A 336 -0.98 -32.27 2.94
CA LEU A 336 -1.02 -32.91 1.61
C LEU A 336 -0.01 -32.28 0.65
N GLY A 337 0.13 -30.94 0.66
CA GLY A 337 1.03 -30.22 -0.24
C GLY A 337 2.50 -30.59 -0.05
N ARG A 338 2.89 -31.07 1.15
CA ARG A 338 4.24 -31.53 1.48
C ARG A 338 4.37 -33.06 1.66
N GLN A 339 3.31 -33.82 1.37
CA GLN A 339 3.27 -35.28 1.55
C GLN A 339 3.54 -35.72 3.02
N TRP A 340 3.15 -34.89 3.98
CA TRP A 340 3.21 -35.16 5.42
C TRP A 340 1.98 -35.91 5.93
N ALA A 341 0.90 -35.93 5.14
CA ALA A 341 -0.30 -36.72 5.37
C ALA A 341 -0.75 -37.40 4.07
N THR A 342 -1.62 -38.39 4.20
CA THR A 342 -2.32 -39.04 3.08
C THR A 342 -3.82 -38.94 3.28
N GLU A 343 -4.55 -38.85 2.17
CA GLU A 343 -6.01 -38.88 2.18
C GLU A 343 -6.50 -40.33 2.05
N ASN A 344 -7.35 -40.75 2.96
CA ASN A 344 -7.99 -42.07 2.95
C ASN A 344 -9.10 -42.12 1.89
N ALA A 345 -9.53 -43.32 1.52
CA ALA A 345 -10.56 -43.53 0.49
C ALA A 345 -11.94 -42.91 0.87
N ASP A 346 -12.19 -42.64 2.14
CA ASP A 346 -13.39 -41.99 2.66
C ASP A 346 -13.29 -40.45 2.74
N GLY A 347 -12.16 -39.88 2.29
CA GLY A 347 -11.87 -38.45 2.32
C GLY A 347 -11.35 -37.93 3.67
N THR A 348 -11.12 -38.82 4.66
CA THR A 348 -10.47 -38.43 5.92
C THR A 348 -8.95 -38.29 5.74
N LEU A 349 -8.32 -37.42 6.54
CA LEU A 349 -6.89 -37.14 6.47
C LEU A 349 -6.14 -37.93 7.56
N ASP A 350 -5.18 -38.77 7.19
CA ASP A 350 -4.27 -39.42 8.14
C ASP A 350 -3.15 -38.46 8.54
N THR A 351 -3.23 -37.95 9.78
CA THR A 351 -2.26 -36.99 10.34
C THR A 351 -1.24 -37.64 11.29
N SER A 352 -1.21 -38.97 11.40
CA SER A 352 -0.37 -39.71 12.38
C SER A 352 1.11 -39.30 12.38
N ARG A 353 1.69 -39.05 11.20
CA ARG A 353 3.09 -38.59 11.03
C ARG A 353 3.32 -37.20 11.63
N TRP A 354 2.38 -36.28 11.37
CA TRP A 354 2.41 -34.93 11.92
C TRP A 354 2.23 -34.93 13.44
N ASP A 355 1.26 -35.72 13.93
CA ASP A 355 0.96 -35.77 15.35
C ASP A 355 2.12 -36.38 16.14
N SER A 356 2.78 -37.41 15.59
CA SER A 356 4.00 -38.01 16.17
C SER A 356 5.16 -37.01 16.24
N PHE A 357 5.36 -36.21 15.19
CA PHE A 357 6.37 -35.16 15.14
C PHE A 357 6.13 -34.10 16.24
N ILE A 358 4.90 -33.60 16.37
CA ILE A 358 4.55 -32.61 17.40
C ILE A 358 4.75 -33.19 18.81
N GLN A 359 4.30 -34.42 19.07
CA GLN A 359 4.49 -35.09 20.35
C GLN A 359 5.97 -35.22 20.71
N ARG A 360 6.84 -35.60 19.77
CA ARG A 360 8.29 -35.67 20.01
C ARG A 360 8.87 -34.30 20.35
N LEU A 361 8.50 -33.25 19.62
CA LEU A 361 9.00 -31.91 19.92
C LEU A 361 8.57 -31.42 21.31
N VAL A 362 7.36 -31.75 21.75
CA VAL A 362 6.88 -31.45 23.11
C VAL A 362 7.66 -32.28 24.14
N ALA A 363 7.80 -33.59 23.94
CA ALA A 363 8.51 -34.49 24.85
C ALA A 363 10.00 -34.13 25.01
N THR A 364 10.62 -33.59 23.96
CA THR A 364 12.02 -33.12 23.97
C THR A 364 12.19 -31.68 24.46
N GLY A 365 11.10 -31.01 24.86
CA GLY A 365 11.12 -29.62 25.33
C GLY A 365 11.40 -28.57 24.25
N LYS A 366 11.44 -28.98 22.97
CA LYS A 366 11.64 -28.08 21.82
C LYS A 366 10.40 -27.25 21.54
N LEU A 367 9.21 -27.85 21.65
CA LEU A 367 7.94 -27.12 21.73
C LEU A 367 7.53 -26.98 23.19
N GLN A 368 7.01 -25.80 23.50
CA GLN A 368 6.64 -25.33 24.85
C GLN A 368 5.31 -24.58 24.73
N ARG A 369 4.67 -24.31 25.87
CA ARG A 369 3.36 -23.64 25.89
C ARG A 369 3.39 -22.28 25.19
N GLU A 370 4.48 -21.54 25.35
CA GLU A 370 4.73 -20.21 24.80
C GLU A 370 4.70 -20.21 23.26
N HIS A 371 5.10 -21.32 22.63
CA HIS A 371 5.01 -21.47 21.17
C HIS A 371 3.54 -21.52 20.70
N PHE A 372 2.67 -22.19 21.45
CA PHE A 372 1.23 -22.22 21.16
C PHE A 372 0.54 -20.91 21.54
N ASP A 373 1.01 -20.21 22.58
CA ASP A 373 0.55 -18.86 22.90
C ASP A 373 0.89 -17.87 21.78
N PHE A 374 2.09 -17.95 21.19
CA PHE A 374 2.45 -17.20 19.99
C PHE A 374 1.54 -17.54 18.80
N VAL A 375 1.35 -18.83 18.50
CA VAL A 375 0.51 -19.28 17.37
C VAL A 375 -0.91 -18.74 17.52
N GLN A 376 -1.51 -18.84 18.71
CA GLN A 376 -2.82 -18.27 18.98
C GLN A 376 -2.81 -16.74 18.88
N GLY A 377 -1.80 -16.06 19.45
CA GLY A 377 -1.68 -14.61 19.38
C GLY A 377 -1.56 -14.07 17.94
N VAL A 378 -0.90 -14.80 17.04
CA VAL A 378 -0.86 -14.44 15.62
C VAL A 378 -2.23 -14.62 14.97
N TRP A 379 -2.96 -15.72 15.25
CA TRP A 379 -4.33 -15.87 14.75
C TRP A 379 -5.24 -14.73 15.24
N ASP A 380 -5.13 -14.36 16.51
CA ASP A 380 -5.88 -13.25 17.11
C ASP A 380 -5.54 -11.93 16.43
N LEU A 381 -4.25 -11.68 16.15
CA LEU A 381 -3.79 -10.49 15.44
C LEU A 381 -4.33 -10.44 14.00
N LEU A 382 -4.38 -11.57 13.30
CA LEU A 382 -4.97 -11.64 11.96
C LEU A 382 -6.48 -11.43 12.00
N GLU A 383 -7.15 -11.98 13.02
CA GLU A 383 -8.58 -11.76 13.27
C GLU A 383 -8.89 -10.27 13.47
N ASP A 384 -8.06 -9.57 14.26
CA ASP A 384 -8.18 -8.13 14.51
C ASP A 384 -8.14 -7.27 13.22
N THR A 385 -7.51 -7.75 12.14
CA THR A 385 -7.46 -7.01 10.86
C THR A 385 -8.71 -7.20 10.00
N LYS A 386 -9.53 -8.23 10.26
CA LYS A 386 -10.66 -8.59 9.41
C LYS A 386 -11.77 -7.53 9.35
N PRO A 387 -12.19 -6.84 10.43
CA PRO A 387 -13.31 -5.92 10.36
C PRO A 387 -13.10 -4.81 9.31
N LEU A 388 -11.90 -4.21 9.30
CA LEU A 388 -11.51 -3.20 8.33
C LEU A 388 -11.50 -3.79 6.91
N ALA A 389 -10.91 -4.96 6.73
CA ALA A 389 -10.85 -5.63 5.44
C ALA A 389 -12.23 -6.05 4.91
N GLN A 390 -13.14 -6.52 5.77
CA GLN A 390 -14.51 -6.89 5.42
C GLN A 390 -15.31 -5.65 4.98
N LYS A 391 -15.16 -4.51 5.67
CA LYS A 391 -15.75 -3.22 5.23
C LYS A 391 -15.24 -2.87 3.83
N ALA A 392 -13.92 -2.87 3.64
CA ALA A 392 -13.31 -2.54 2.36
C ALA A 392 -13.74 -3.49 1.24
N HIS A 393 -13.79 -4.79 1.52
CA HIS A 393 -14.20 -5.80 0.54
C HIS A 393 -15.67 -5.65 0.15
N ARG A 394 -16.56 -5.37 1.11
CA ARG A 394 -17.97 -5.10 0.80
C ARG A 394 -18.15 -3.85 -0.04
N ASP A 395 -17.40 -2.79 0.25
CA ASP A 395 -17.47 -1.54 -0.52
C ASP A 395 -16.91 -1.68 -1.94
N ALA A 396 -15.85 -2.48 -2.11
CA ALA A 396 -15.22 -2.72 -3.41
C ALA A 396 -15.96 -3.75 -4.28
N PHE A 397 -16.54 -4.79 -3.66
CA PHE A 397 -17.08 -5.97 -4.35
C PHE A 397 -18.56 -6.27 -4.04
N GLY A 398 -19.22 -5.47 -3.21
CA GLY A 398 -20.64 -5.64 -2.87
C GLY A 398 -20.95 -6.72 -1.85
N ARG A 399 -19.97 -7.55 -1.47
CA ARG A 399 -20.13 -8.70 -0.57
C ARG A 399 -18.99 -8.78 0.42
N TYR A 400 -19.24 -9.45 1.54
CA TYR A 400 -18.18 -9.87 2.46
C TYR A 400 -17.41 -11.04 1.88
N PHE A 401 -16.12 -11.16 2.20
CA PHE A 401 -15.38 -12.39 1.91
C PHE A 401 -15.79 -13.47 2.92
N SER A 402 -15.71 -14.73 2.51
CA SER A 402 -16.10 -15.84 3.38
C SER A 402 -15.13 -15.96 4.54
N GLU A 403 -15.66 -16.01 5.75
CA GLU A 403 -14.84 -16.30 6.92
C GLU A 403 -14.59 -17.80 6.98
N VAL A 404 -13.32 -18.17 7.10
CA VAL A 404 -12.96 -19.55 7.37
C VAL A 404 -13.16 -19.78 8.86
N THR A 405 -14.09 -20.65 9.21
CA THR A 405 -14.36 -21.04 10.59
C THR A 405 -13.10 -21.62 11.22
N ALA A 406 -12.64 -21.01 12.31
CA ALA A 406 -11.58 -21.57 13.12
C ALA A 406 -12.06 -22.86 13.79
N ASN A 407 -11.18 -23.86 13.88
CA ASN A 407 -11.49 -25.10 14.56
C ASN A 407 -10.86 -25.06 15.95
N GLU A 408 -11.71 -25.08 16.98
CA GLU A 408 -11.24 -25.19 18.37
C GLU A 408 -10.57 -26.56 18.56
N PHE A 409 -9.39 -26.56 19.19
CA PHE A 409 -8.65 -27.78 19.49
C PHE A 409 -7.96 -27.66 20.86
N VAL A 410 -7.64 -28.80 21.46
CA VAL A 410 -6.83 -28.84 22.68
C VAL A 410 -5.38 -29.01 22.28
N ASP A 411 -4.50 -28.10 22.70
CA ASP A 411 -3.08 -28.21 22.42
C ASP A 411 -2.41 -29.33 23.25
N PRO A 412 -1.17 -29.73 22.93
CA PRO A 412 -0.47 -30.79 23.66
C PRO A 412 -0.24 -30.52 25.16
N PHE A 413 -0.51 -29.30 25.64
CA PHE A 413 -0.38 -28.89 27.04
C PHE A 413 -1.74 -28.82 27.75
N GLY A 414 -2.82 -29.27 27.11
CA GLY A 414 -4.17 -29.29 27.68
C GLY A 414 -4.89 -27.94 27.65
N VAL A 415 -4.38 -26.96 26.91
CA VAL A 415 -5.03 -25.64 26.76
C VAL A 415 -5.92 -25.66 25.53
N THR A 416 -7.19 -25.32 25.72
CA THR A 416 -8.14 -25.11 24.62
C THR A 416 -7.74 -23.87 23.82
N ARG A 417 -7.47 -24.05 22.53
CA ARG A 417 -7.12 -23.02 21.55
C ARG A 417 -8.27 -22.84 20.59
N ARG A 418 -8.59 -21.57 20.27
CA ARG A 418 -9.66 -21.22 19.33
C ARG A 418 -9.31 -21.61 17.89
N GLY A 419 -8.02 -21.66 17.56
CA GLY A 419 -7.58 -21.80 16.18
C GLY A 419 -7.59 -20.46 15.44
N GLY A 420 -7.52 -20.53 14.11
CA GLY A 420 -7.55 -19.35 13.25
C GLY A 420 -7.22 -19.64 11.78
N TYR A 421 -7.23 -18.58 10.97
CA TYR A 421 -6.92 -18.63 9.56
C TYR A 421 -5.60 -17.93 9.25
N LEU A 422 -4.75 -18.60 8.47
CA LEU A 422 -3.55 -18.05 7.86
C LEU A 422 -3.64 -18.25 6.33
N PRO A 423 -3.40 -17.22 5.49
CA PRO A 423 -3.41 -17.43 4.05
C PRO A 423 -2.36 -18.43 3.60
N ALA A 424 -2.80 -19.41 2.79
CA ALA A 424 -1.95 -20.47 2.27
C ALA A 424 -1.17 -19.99 1.03
N GLN A 425 -0.01 -19.39 1.23
CA GLN A 425 0.89 -18.97 0.14
C GLN A 425 1.71 -20.15 -0.37
N VAL A 426 1.78 -20.31 -1.69
CA VAL A 426 2.56 -21.38 -2.33
C VAL A 426 4.05 -21.02 -2.31
N ASP A 427 4.90 -21.99 -1.99
CA ASP A 427 6.35 -21.87 -2.15
C ASP A 427 6.73 -22.02 -3.63
N THR A 428 6.82 -20.89 -4.33
CA THR A 428 7.10 -20.84 -5.77
C THR A 428 8.46 -21.44 -6.15
N ARG A 429 9.39 -21.61 -5.20
CA ARG A 429 10.69 -22.26 -5.42
C ARG A 429 10.55 -23.76 -5.67
N LEU A 430 9.48 -24.37 -5.16
CA LEU A 430 9.21 -25.81 -5.28
C LEU A 430 8.28 -26.14 -6.45
N VAL A 431 7.68 -25.13 -7.09
CA VAL A 431 6.83 -25.30 -8.28
C VAL A 431 7.70 -25.42 -9.53
N LYS A 432 7.77 -26.64 -10.08
CA LYS A 432 8.63 -26.96 -11.24
C LYS A 432 8.10 -26.41 -12.57
N ASP A 433 6.78 -26.30 -12.71
CA ASP A 433 6.14 -25.80 -13.93
C ASP A 433 6.16 -24.26 -13.99
N ASN A 434 6.67 -23.70 -15.09
CA ASN A 434 6.85 -22.25 -15.22
C ASN A 434 5.51 -21.48 -15.30
N VAL A 435 4.45 -22.08 -15.84
CA VAL A 435 3.13 -21.45 -15.94
C VAL A 435 2.47 -21.43 -14.57
N LEU A 436 2.49 -22.57 -13.88
CA LEU A 436 1.99 -22.68 -12.51
C LEU A 436 2.78 -21.81 -11.53
N ARG A 437 4.10 -21.69 -11.71
CA ARG A 437 4.92 -20.78 -10.91
C ARG A 437 4.51 -19.32 -11.11
N LYS A 438 4.32 -18.88 -12.36
CA LYS A 438 3.84 -17.51 -12.66
C LYS A 438 2.45 -17.26 -12.08
N MET A 439 1.53 -18.21 -12.23
CA MET A 439 0.19 -18.11 -11.63
C MET A 439 0.27 -18.01 -10.10
N ALA A 440 1.12 -18.81 -9.46
CA ALA A 440 1.35 -18.75 -8.01
C ALA A 440 2.01 -17.42 -7.57
N GLU A 441 2.94 -16.88 -8.36
CA GLU A 441 3.55 -15.56 -8.13
C GLU A 441 2.52 -14.43 -8.24
N GLU A 442 1.70 -14.44 -9.29
CA GLU A 442 0.59 -13.49 -9.47
C GLU A 442 -0.42 -13.60 -8.34
N GLN A 443 -0.76 -14.82 -7.93
CA GLN A 443 -1.65 -15.09 -6.81
C GLN A 443 -1.07 -14.56 -5.49
N ASN A 444 0.19 -14.86 -5.17
CA ASN A 444 0.85 -14.39 -3.96
C ASN A 444 0.97 -12.85 -3.93
N ASN A 445 1.11 -12.20 -5.10
CA ASN A 445 1.24 -10.75 -5.22
C ASN A 445 -0.09 -10.01 -5.26
N SER A 446 -1.18 -10.70 -5.62
CA SER A 446 -2.49 -10.07 -5.77
C SER A 446 -3.21 -9.89 -4.44
N MET A 447 -3.74 -8.69 -4.24
CA MET A 447 -4.51 -8.31 -3.05
C MET A 447 -5.82 -9.11 -2.93
N ALA A 448 -6.43 -9.47 -4.06
CA ALA A 448 -7.68 -10.24 -4.07
C ALA A 448 -7.51 -11.66 -3.50
N TYR A 449 -6.31 -12.22 -3.60
CA TYR A 449 -5.97 -13.55 -3.05
C TYR A 449 -5.41 -13.50 -1.64
N ALA A 450 -5.29 -12.31 -1.03
CA ALA A 450 -5.00 -12.17 0.39
C ALA A 450 -6.21 -12.57 1.27
N PHE A 451 -7.41 -12.70 0.67
CA PHE A 451 -8.65 -13.05 1.36
C PHE A 451 -9.20 -14.41 0.91
N PRO A 452 -9.91 -15.13 1.81
CA PRO A 452 -10.61 -16.36 1.44
C PRO A 452 -11.69 -16.09 0.38
N GLN A 453 -11.83 -17.02 -0.56
CA GLN A 453 -12.86 -16.95 -1.60
C GLN A 453 -14.10 -17.76 -1.20
N PRO A 454 -15.32 -17.35 -1.59
CA PRO A 454 -16.53 -18.11 -1.29
C PRO A 454 -16.52 -19.52 -1.88
N ALA A 455 -17.10 -20.47 -1.15
CA ALA A 455 -17.46 -21.77 -1.69
C ALA A 455 -18.54 -21.56 -2.75
N LYS A 456 -18.28 -21.95 -4.00
CA LYS A 456 -19.22 -21.66 -5.10
C LYS A 456 -20.42 -22.61 -5.04
N GLY A 457 -21.63 -22.07 -4.91
CA GLY A 457 -22.89 -22.81 -5.02
C GLY A 457 -23.16 -23.39 -6.42
N PHE A 458 -22.64 -22.75 -7.48
CA PHE A 458 -22.86 -23.17 -8.88
C PHE A 458 -21.72 -24.02 -9.47
N THR A 459 -20.60 -24.18 -8.77
CA THR A 459 -19.44 -24.96 -9.24
C THR A 459 -18.96 -25.85 -8.11
N ILE A 460 -19.71 -26.93 -7.87
CA ILE A 460 -19.26 -28.02 -7.01
C ILE A 460 -18.17 -28.77 -7.78
N SER A 461 -16.92 -28.46 -7.44
CA SER A 461 -15.70 -29.26 -7.53
C SER A 461 -14.54 -28.39 -7.99
N ARG A 462 -13.74 -27.91 -7.03
CA ARG A 462 -12.31 -27.89 -7.29
C ARG A 462 -11.79 -29.27 -6.98
N THR A 463 -11.00 -29.83 -7.89
CA THR A 463 -9.90 -30.67 -7.45
C THR A 463 -9.04 -29.79 -6.54
N GLU A 464 -8.98 -30.12 -5.25
CA GLU A 464 -8.14 -29.40 -4.30
C GLU A 464 -6.69 -29.49 -4.77
N TYR A 465 -6.17 -28.38 -5.30
CA TYR A 465 -4.80 -28.32 -5.78
C TYR A 465 -3.88 -28.00 -4.60
N ASN A 466 -3.33 -29.06 -3.99
CA ASN A 466 -2.44 -28.97 -2.83
C ASN A 466 -0.98 -28.83 -3.28
N GLN A 467 -0.43 -27.62 -3.16
CA GLN A 467 0.98 -27.33 -3.43
C GLN A 467 1.76 -27.10 -2.13
N PRO A 468 3.10 -27.28 -2.12
CA PRO A 468 3.91 -26.97 -0.95
C PRO A 468 3.73 -25.50 -0.52
N LEU A 469 3.32 -25.29 0.73
CA LEU A 469 3.14 -23.95 1.29
C LEU A 469 4.48 -23.34 1.74
N MET A 470 4.62 -22.03 1.63
CA MET A 470 5.76 -21.28 2.15
C MET A 470 5.80 -21.37 3.69
N LEU A 471 6.97 -21.67 4.26
CA LEU A 471 7.20 -21.73 5.71
C LEU A 471 8.21 -20.64 6.11
N ASP A 472 7.74 -19.41 6.31
CA ASP A 472 8.59 -18.26 6.68
C ASP A 472 7.80 -17.20 7.44
N LEU A 473 7.97 -17.11 8.77
CA LEU A 473 7.25 -16.15 9.62
C LEU A 473 7.44 -14.69 9.20
N ARG A 474 8.46 -14.36 8.40
CA ARG A 474 8.64 -12.99 7.87
C ARG A 474 7.53 -12.60 6.90
N SER A 475 6.86 -13.57 6.28
CA SER A 475 5.72 -13.28 5.40
C SER A 475 4.49 -12.79 6.16
N LEU A 476 4.42 -12.99 7.49
CA LEU A 476 3.32 -12.49 8.33
C LEU A 476 3.23 -10.97 8.28
N SER A 477 4.35 -10.26 8.42
CA SER A 477 4.39 -8.80 8.32
C SER A 477 3.95 -8.32 6.94
N GLN A 478 4.31 -9.05 5.88
CA GLN A 478 3.88 -8.72 4.52
C GLN A 478 2.38 -8.95 4.33
N HIS A 479 1.82 -10.00 4.92
CA HIS A 479 0.39 -10.27 4.86
C HIS A 479 -0.41 -9.21 5.62
N ILE A 480 -0.01 -8.87 6.85
CA ILE A 480 -0.63 -7.80 7.65
C ILE A 480 -0.57 -6.48 6.88
N ASP A 481 0.61 -6.10 6.34
CA ASP A 481 0.76 -4.90 5.53
C ASP A 481 -0.20 -4.91 4.32
N LYS A 482 -0.36 -6.04 3.62
CA LYS A 482 -1.31 -6.17 2.50
C LYS A 482 -2.76 -6.00 2.97
N VAL A 483 -3.17 -6.64 4.05
CA VAL A 483 -4.55 -6.53 4.53
C VAL A 483 -4.88 -5.11 4.95
N LEU A 484 -3.97 -4.44 5.66
CA LEU A 484 -4.12 -3.04 6.06
C LEU A 484 -4.12 -2.10 4.85
N LEU A 485 -3.23 -2.32 3.88
CA LEU A 485 -3.20 -1.53 2.65
C LEU A 485 -4.51 -1.69 1.87
N PHE A 486 -5.03 -2.92 1.75
CA PHE A 486 -6.33 -3.15 1.14
C PHE A 486 -7.45 -2.42 1.89
N GLY A 487 -7.47 -2.58 3.22
CA GLY A 487 -8.47 -2.00 4.11
C GLY A 487 -8.56 -0.48 4.03
N HIS A 488 -7.43 0.20 3.93
CA HIS A 488 -7.35 1.66 3.92
C HIS A 488 -7.38 2.27 2.51
N MET A 489 -6.64 1.71 1.54
CA MET A 489 -6.39 2.39 0.26
C MET A 489 -7.36 2.00 -0.86
N THR A 490 -8.00 0.83 -0.80
CA THR A 490 -8.79 0.32 -1.92
C THR A 490 -9.96 1.25 -2.26
N ASN A 491 -10.78 1.61 -1.28
CA ASN A 491 -11.97 2.42 -1.53
C ASN A 491 -11.63 3.88 -1.90
N PRO A 492 -10.73 4.59 -1.18
CA PRO A 492 -10.36 5.95 -1.55
C PRO A 492 -9.75 6.04 -2.94
N ALA A 493 -8.92 5.08 -3.34
CA ALA A 493 -8.35 5.03 -4.68
C ALA A 493 -9.43 4.86 -5.76
N ARG A 494 -10.35 3.91 -5.56
CA ARG A 494 -11.50 3.70 -6.46
C ARG A 494 -12.38 4.95 -6.55
N ASP A 495 -12.69 5.57 -5.41
CA ASP A 495 -13.56 6.75 -5.34
C ASP A 495 -12.97 7.95 -6.06
N VAL A 496 -11.69 8.27 -5.82
CA VAL A 496 -10.99 9.35 -6.53
C VAL A 496 -10.88 9.05 -8.03
N ARG A 497 -10.60 7.80 -8.41
CA ARG A 497 -10.56 7.42 -9.83
C ARG A 497 -11.91 7.68 -10.50
N LYS A 498 -12.99 7.18 -9.90
CA LYS A 498 -14.37 7.40 -10.40
C LYS A 498 -14.66 8.90 -10.54
N LEU A 499 -14.32 9.70 -9.53
CA LEU A 499 -14.56 11.15 -9.56
C LEU A 499 -13.81 11.81 -10.73
N LEU A 500 -12.55 11.45 -10.95
CA LEU A 500 -11.72 12.00 -12.01
C LEU A 500 -12.15 11.55 -13.42
N THR A 501 -12.76 10.37 -13.57
CA THR A 501 -13.22 9.86 -14.89
C THR A 501 -14.64 10.30 -15.26
N ARG A 502 -15.44 10.80 -14.31
CA ARG A 502 -16.77 11.39 -14.59
C ARG A 502 -16.65 12.46 -15.67
N LYS A 503 -17.51 12.42 -16.69
CA LYS A 503 -17.48 13.36 -17.83
C LYS A 503 -17.52 14.83 -17.39
N THR A 504 -18.28 15.15 -16.33
CA THR A 504 -18.36 16.46 -15.68
C THR A 504 -17.00 16.97 -15.17
N VAL A 505 -16.06 16.07 -14.88
CA VAL A 505 -14.71 16.41 -14.43
C VAL A 505 -13.69 16.22 -15.56
N SER A 506 -13.69 15.06 -16.21
CA SER A 506 -12.67 14.67 -17.17
C SER A 506 -12.66 15.54 -18.43
N GLN A 507 -13.82 15.91 -18.99
CA GLN A 507 -13.86 16.71 -20.21
C GLN A 507 -13.39 18.16 -19.99
N PRO A 508 -13.89 18.89 -18.97
CA PRO A 508 -13.34 20.22 -18.66
C PRO A 508 -11.87 20.18 -18.28
N LEU A 509 -11.45 19.17 -17.50
CA LEU A 509 -10.07 19.02 -17.08
C LEU A 509 -9.13 18.82 -18.28
N ASP A 510 -9.50 17.97 -19.23
CA ASP A 510 -8.69 17.73 -20.43
C ASP A 510 -8.57 18.99 -21.30
N ARG A 511 -9.61 19.83 -21.33
CA ARG A 511 -9.55 21.14 -22.01
C ARG A 511 -8.61 22.12 -21.33
N ILE A 512 -8.62 22.19 -19.99
CA ILE A 512 -7.76 23.08 -19.21
C ILE A 512 -6.31 22.60 -19.25
N GLN A 513 -6.09 21.31 -19.00
CA GLN A 513 -4.78 20.71 -18.91
C GLN A 513 -4.77 19.34 -19.63
N PRO A 514 -4.56 19.36 -20.96
CA PRO A 514 -4.50 18.15 -21.75
C PRO A 514 -3.50 17.14 -21.17
N ALA A 515 -3.88 15.87 -21.18
CA ALA A 515 -3.09 14.75 -20.66
C ALA A 515 -2.84 14.74 -19.13
N ALA A 516 -3.38 15.66 -18.33
CA ALA A 516 -3.21 15.63 -16.87
C ALA A 516 -3.68 14.31 -16.24
N LEU A 517 -4.82 13.78 -16.73
CA LEU A 517 -5.39 12.54 -16.24
C LEU A 517 -4.45 11.34 -16.47
N GLU A 518 -4.01 11.13 -17.71
CA GLU A 518 -3.18 9.98 -18.12
C GLU A 518 -1.71 10.13 -17.70
N SER A 519 -1.18 11.36 -17.74
CA SER A 519 0.25 11.61 -17.55
C SER A 519 0.65 11.80 -16.10
N MET A 520 -0.27 12.28 -15.25
CA MET A 520 0.00 12.67 -13.85
C MET A 520 -0.94 11.99 -12.86
N LEU A 521 -2.26 12.15 -12.99
CA LEU A 521 -3.22 11.72 -11.96
C LEU A 521 -3.37 10.20 -11.86
N GLN A 522 -3.53 9.50 -12.97
CA GLN A 522 -3.63 8.03 -12.96
C GLN A 522 -2.34 7.36 -12.44
N PRO A 523 -1.13 7.71 -12.92
CA PRO A 523 0.11 7.17 -12.35
C PRO A 523 0.28 7.51 -10.87
N TRP A 524 -0.07 8.73 -10.45
CA TRP A 524 -0.05 9.12 -9.04
C TRP A 524 -1.01 8.27 -8.20
N LEU A 525 -2.24 8.09 -8.66
CA LEU A 525 -3.26 7.34 -7.93
C LEU A 525 -2.88 5.86 -7.80
N GLN A 526 -2.40 5.24 -8.89
CA GLN A 526 -1.91 3.86 -8.88
C GLN A 526 -0.76 3.69 -7.88
N ARG A 527 0.22 4.60 -7.93
CA ARG A 527 1.38 4.58 -7.03
C ARG A 527 0.99 4.76 -5.57
N SER A 528 0.09 5.71 -5.32
CA SER A 528 -0.40 6.03 -3.98
C SER A 528 -1.17 4.85 -3.40
N ALA A 529 -2.07 4.25 -4.17
CA ALA A 529 -2.85 3.08 -3.76
C ALA A 529 -1.97 1.86 -3.47
N GLN A 530 -0.88 1.67 -4.23
CA GLN A 530 0.07 0.58 -4.02
C GLN A 530 1.10 0.87 -2.92
N GLN A 531 1.27 2.13 -2.54
CA GLN A 531 2.31 2.60 -1.62
C GLN A 531 3.73 2.21 -2.06
N ILE A 532 4.01 2.23 -3.38
CA ILE A 532 5.30 1.81 -3.96
C ILE A 532 5.84 2.87 -4.92
N VAL A 533 7.07 3.37 -4.72
CA VAL A 533 7.71 4.38 -5.60
C VAL A 533 8.53 3.76 -6.74
N GLU A 534 9.04 2.53 -6.55
CA GLU A 534 9.86 1.81 -7.53
C GLU A 534 9.02 0.76 -8.25
N THR A 535 8.83 0.92 -9.57
CA THR A 535 8.04 -0.02 -10.36
C THR A 535 8.90 -1.20 -10.80
N PRO A 536 8.53 -2.45 -10.47
CA PRO A 536 9.25 -3.63 -10.92
C PRO A 536 9.24 -3.74 -12.45
N ILE A 537 10.34 -4.21 -13.05
CA ILE A 537 10.38 -4.56 -14.47
C ILE A 537 9.97 -6.03 -14.62
N VAL A 538 8.83 -6.28 -15.26
CA VAL A 538 8.31 -7.64 -15.49
C VAL A 538 9.35 -8.49 -16.23
N GLY A 539 9.61 -9.70 -15.73
CA GLY A 539 10.44 -10.70 -16.43
C GLY A 539 11.96 -10.63 -16.20
N THR A 540 12.46 -9.68 -15.41
CA THR A 540 13.93 -9.47 -15.23
C THR A 540 14.56 -10.21 -14.05
N GLY A 541 13.77 -10.96 -13.26
CA GLY A 541 14.27 -11.79 -12.16
C GLY A 541 15.06 -11.00 -11.10
N LYS A 542 16.08 -11.62 -10.49
CA LYS A 542 16.90 -10.99 -9.43
C LYS A 542 17.73 -9.80 -9.93
N TRP A 543 18.01 -9.70 -11.22
CA TRP A 543 18.81 -8.62 -11.84
C TRP A 543 18.10 -7.26 -11.79
N ALA A 544 16.77 -7.25 -11.75
CA ALA A 544 15.96 -6.04 -11.63
C ALA A 544 16.29 -5.19 -10.38
N ARG A 545 16.77 -5.86 -9.31
CA ARG A 545 17.01 -5.26 -8.00
C ARG A 545 18.37 -4.61 -7.86
N LEU A 546 19.32 -4.98 -8.73
CA LEU A 546 20.70 -4.53 -8.63
C LEU A 546 20.85 -3.01 -8.74
N PRO A 547 20.20 -2.30 -9.69
CA PRO A 547 20.29 -0.84 -9.75
C PRO A 547 19.72 -0.15 -8.50
N GLY A 548 18.66 -0.72 -7.91
CA GLY A 548 18.07 -0.22 -6.66
C GLY A 548 19.02 -0.36 -5.48
N ILE A 549 19.69 -1.50 -5.35
CA ILE A 549 20.73 -1.74 -4.32
C ILE A 549 21.89 -0.76 -4.48
N ILE A 550 22.38 -0.56 -5.70
CA ILE A 550 23.47 0.38 -5.98
C ILE A 550 23.04 1.80 -5.63
N ARG A 551 21.86 2.25 -6.08
CA ARG A 551 21.31 3.57 -5.75
C ARG A 551 21.22 3.80 -4.25
N ALA A 552 20.70 2.81 -3.52
CA ALA A 552 20.58 2.87 -2.07
C ALA A 552 21.96 3.05 -1.42
N ARG A 553 22.92 2.17 -1.73
CA ARG A 553 24.28 2.21 -1.17
C ARG A 553 25.06 3.46 -1.53
N ALA A 554 24.96 3.94 -2.77
CA ALA A 554 25.54 5.20 -3.20
C ALA A 554 24.98 6.39 -2.40
N GLY A 555 23.65 6.43 -2.20
CA GLY A 555 23.02 7.45 -1.37
C GLY A 555 23.52 7.43 0.06
N MET A 556 23.63 6.24 0.66
CA MET A 556 24.13 6.08 2.02
C MET A 556 25.58 6.53 2.15
N ALA A 557 26.44 6.12 1.21
CA ALA A 557 27.85 6.49 1.22
C ALA A 557 28.03 8.01 1.24
N LEU A 558 27.20 8.77 0.51
CA LEU A 558 27.29 10.22 0.42
C LEU A 558 26.69 10.98 1.61
N MET A 559 25.70 10.37 2.26
CA MET A 559 24.90 11.03 3.29
C MET A 559 25.42 10.73 4.69
N PHE A 560 26.05 9.57 4.88
CA PHE A 560 26.60 9.14 6.16
C PHE A 560 27.70 10.10 6.64
N GLY A 561 27.45 10.75 7.78
CA GLY A 561 28.39 11.70 8.40
C GLY A 561 28.56 13.03 7.66
N ASN A 562 27.71 13.34 6.67
CA ASN A 562 27.84 14.56 5.87
C ASN A 562 27.23 15.78 6.59
N VAL A 563 28.03 16.44 7.43
CA VAL A 563 27.62 17.60 8.23
C VAL A 563 27.18 18.79 7.38
N SER A 564 27.93 19.13 6.32
CA SER A 564 27.60 20.25 5.43
C SER A 564 26.20 20.09 4.83
N ASN A 565 25.89 18.90 4.29
CA ASN A 565 24.57 18.62 3.74
C ASN A 565 23.47 18.63 4.81
N ALA A 566 23.75 18.15 6.02
CA ALA A 566 22.79 18.20 7.11
C ALA A 566 22.44 19.65 7.47
N VAL A 567 23.44 20.52 7.66
CA VAL A 567 23.23 21.95 8.00
C VAL A 567 22.48 22.71 6.90
N GLN A 568 22.67 22.33 5.63
CA GLN A 568 21.89 22.90 4.52
C GLN A 568 20.38 22.74 4.68
N GLN A 569 19.88 21.82 5.52
CA GLN A 569 18.44 21.71 5.79
C GLN A 569 17.82 22.98 6.39
N ILE A 570 18.61 23.85 7.04
CA ILE A 570 18.13 25.14 7.57
C ILE A 570 17.51 26.01 6.46
N THR A 571 17.93 25.83 5.20
CA THR A 571 17.32 26.46 4.02
C THR A 571 15.83 26.15 3.89
N GLY A 572 15.36 25.04 4.47
CA GLY A 572 13.96 24.68 4.56
C GLY A 572 13.09 25.73 5.26
N LEU A 573 13.64 26.53 6.19
CA LEU A 573 12.91 27.65 6.80
C LEU A 573 12.65 28.79 5.81
N ALA A 574 13.59 29.05 4.89
CA ALA A 574 13.40 30.03 3.84
C ALA A 574 12.28 29.60 2.86
N ASN A 575 12.27 28.32 2.47
CA ASN A 575 11.18 27.74 1.70
C ASN A 575 9.84 27.81 2.44
N ALA A 576 9.84 27.50 3.75
CA ALA A 576 8.64 27.59 4.58
C ALA A 576 8.06 29.00 4.64
N ALA A 577 8.91 30.03 4.60
CA ALA A 577 8.51 31.44 4.62
C ALA A 577 7.70 31.87 3.38
N VAL A 578 7.69 31.07 2.30
CA VAL A 578 6.81 31.28 1.13
C VAL A 578 5.35 30.96 1.44
N ARG A 579 5.11 30.00 2.35
CA ARG A 579 3.76 29.54 2.74
C ARG A 579 3.31 30.06 4.10
N VAL A 580 4.25 30.24 5.03
CA VAL A 580 4.01 30.69 6.40
C VAL A 580 4.58 32.09 6.60
N LYS A 581 3.80 32.99 7.19
CA LYS A 581 4.24 34.34 7.53
C LYS A 581 5.44 34.23 8.49
N PRO A 582 6.56 34.95 8.24
CA PRO A 582 7.78 34.83 9.05
C PRO A 582 7.57 35.03 10.56
N SER A 583 6.59 35.84 10.96
CA SER A 583 6.26 36.06 12.37
C SER A 583 5.79 34.80 13.10
N PHE A 584 5.05 33.91 12.45
CA PHE A 584 4.66 32.63 13.06
C PHE A 584 5.86 31.68 13.15
N LEU A 585 6.70 31.61 12.11
CA LEU A 585 7.92 30.79 12.13
C LEU A 585 8.85 31.23 13.28
N MET A 586 9.12 32.52 13.42
CA MET A 586 10.00 33.04 14.49
C MET A 586 9.44 32.79 15.89
N ARG A 587 8.11 32.88 16.07
CA ARG A 587 7.46 32.50 17.34
C ARG A 587 7.62 31.01 17.63
N SER A 588 7.46 30.15 16.63
CA SER A 588 7.65 28.71 16.78
C SER A 588 9.10 28.34 17.08
N VAL A 589 10.08 29.04 16.49
CA VAL A 589 11.50 28.92 16.88
C VAL A 589 11.69 29.27 18.35
N ALA A 590 11.15 30.40 18.82
CA ALA A 590 11.27 30.81 20.22
C ALA A 590 10.63 29.80 21.18
N GLN A 591 9.46 29.25 20.82
CA GLN A 591 8.77 28.21 21.60
C GLN A 591 9.56 26.90 21.64
N TYR A 592 10.15 26.50 20.52
CA TYR A 592 11.02 25.33 20.44
C TYR A 592 12.24 25.50 21.35
N VAL A 593 12.95 26.63 21.26
CA VAL A 593 14.13 26.91 22.08
C VAL A 593 13.79 26.90 23.58
N ALA A 594 12.61 27.41 23.96
CA ALA A 594 12.19 27.43 25.35
C ALA A 594 11.90 26.02 25.91
N ASN A 595 11.32 25.10 25.13
CA ASN A 595 10.88 23.78 25.60
C ASN A 595 10.93 22.71 24.47
N PRO A 596 12.11 22.30 23.99
CA PRO A 596 12.22 21.55 22.73
C PRO A 596 11.55 20.17 22.77
N VAL A 597 11.73 19.42 23.86
CA VAL A 597 11.14 18.07 24.01
C VAL A 597 9.62 18.13 24.04
N LYS A 598 9.06 18.99 24.90
CA LYS A 598 7.61 19.15 25.03
C LYS A 598 6.97 19.69 23.75
N PHE A 599 7.67 20.61 23.07
CA PHE A 599 7.23 21.18 21.80
C PHE A 599 7.11 20.10 20.72
N SER A 600 8.17 19.32 20.48
CA SER A 600 8.13 18.27 19.45
C SER A 600 7.10 17.19 19.77
N GLN A 601 6.99 16.77 21.04
CA GLN A 601 5.97 15.79 21.47
C GLN A 601 4.55 16.28 21.22
N ALA A 602 4.26 17.56 21.46
CA ALA A 602 2.95 18.13 21.18
C ALA A 602 2.62 18.04 19.68
N VAL A 603 3.56 18.39 18.81
CA VAL A 603 3.40 18.28 17.35
C VAL A 603 3.15 16.83 16.92
N TRP A 604 3.98 15.89 17.38
CA TRP A 604 3.85 14.47 17.03
C TRP A 604 2.53 13.86 17.54
N SER A 605 2.06 14.26 18.73
CA SER A 605 0.77 13.79 19.26
C SER A 605 -0.44 14.34 18.51
N THR A 606 -0.28 15.48 17.83
CA THR A 606 -1.36 16.15 17.10
C THR A 606 -1.45 15.67 15.65
N SER A 607 -0.31 15.41 15.02
CA SER A 607 -0.23 14.99 13.61
C SER A 607 0.35 13.57 13.48
N PRO A 608 -0.46 12.58 13.03
CA PRO A 608 0.03 11.25 12.67
C PRO A 608 1.12 11.28 11.59
N TYR A 609 1.04 12.24 10.66
CA TYR A 609 2.06 12.44 9.64
C TYR A 609 3.41 12.82 10.25
N MET A 610 3.41 13.78 11.19
CA MET A 610 4.63 14.23 11.87
C MET A 610 5.19 13.15 12.80
N ASP A 611 4.33 12.33 13.42
CA ASP A 611 4.75 11.20 14.25
C ASP A 611 5.51 10.14 13.42
N ASP A 612 4.92 9.73 12.30
CA ASP A 612 5.51 8.75 11.38
C ASP A 612 6.83 9.27 10.79
N ARG A 613 6.86 10.55 10.37
CA ARG A 613 8.05 11.20 9.84
C ARG A 613 9.22 11.17 10.84
N ALA A 614 8.96 11.43 12.11
CA ALA A 614 10.01 11.59 13.12
C ALA A 614 10.64 10.26 13.56
N LYS A 615 9.83 9.21 13.70
CA LYS A 615 10.23 8.04 14.51
C LYS A 615 10.77 6.85 13.70
N ASN A 616 10.48 6.74 12.40
CA ASN A 616 10.92 5.62 11.55
C ASN A 616 10.72 4.23 12.21
N GLU A 617 9.65 4.06 12.99
CA GLU A 617 9.50 2.93 13.93
C GLU A 617 9.42 1.59 13.21
N VAL A 618 8.80 1.55 12.03
CA VAL A 618 8.64 0.32 11.24
C VAL A 618 9.97 -0.32 10.87
N ALA A 619 11.00 0.48 10.56
CA ALA A 619 12.33 -0.04 10.25
C ALA A 619 12.96 -0.71 11.48
N VAL A 620 12.83 -0.08 12.65
CA VAL A 620 13.33 -0.60 13.94
C VAL A 620 12.65 -1.92 14.31
N LEU A 621 11.31 -1.97 14.19
CA LEU A 621 10.53 -3.17 14.50
C LEU A 621 10.89 -4.35 13.58
N ASN A 622 11.11 -4.09 12.28
CA ASN A 622 11.57 -5.11 11.34
C ASN A 622 12.95 -5.68 11.73
N GLU A 623 13.88 -4.81 12.12
CA GLU A 623 15.22 -5.20 12.53
C GLU A 623 15.18 -6.09 13.77
N GLN A 624 14.44 -5.67 14.80
CA GLN A 624 14.25 -6.44 16.04
C GLN A 624 13.67 -7.82 15.76
N MET A 625 12.59 -7.87 14.97
CA MET A 625 11.99 -9.14 14.56
C MET A 625 12.96 -10.01 13.75
N GLN A 626 13.69 -9.44 12.78
CA GLN A 626 14.67 -10.19 11.99
C GLN A 626 15.84 -10.70 12.84
N ALA A 627 16.31 -9.91 13.80
CA ALA A 627 17.35 -10.31 14.73
C ALA A 627 16.96 -11.57 15.51
N ILE A 628 15.69 -11.64 15.93
CA ILE A 628 15.12 -12.80 16.63
C ILE A 628 14.89 -13.97 15.67
N LEU A 629 14.28 -13.73 14.51
CA LEU A 629 13.83 -14.77 13.58
C LEU A 629 14.93 -15.37 12.69
N LEU A 630 16.03 -14.67 12.47
CA LEU A 630 17.07 -15.06 11.50
C LEU A 630 18.50 -15.11 12.08
N LYS A 631 18.74 -14.63 13.31
CA LYS A 631 20.08 -14.53 13.92
C LYS A 631 21.16 -14.04 12.93
N PRO A 632 21.04 -12.80 12.41
CA PRO A 632 21.94 -12.29 11.38
C PRO A 632 23.40 -12.30 11.82
N SER A 633 24.29 -12.49 10.85
CA SER A 633 25.73 -12.43 11.03
C SER A 633 26.19 -11.03 11.48
N THR A 634 27.40 -10.92 12.03
CA THR A 634 27.98 -9.63 12.43
C THR A 634 28.07 -8.64 11.26
N PHE A 635 28.40 -9.14 10.07
CA PHE A 635 28.45 -8.34 8.85
C PHE A 635 27.06 -7.82 8.46
N GLU A 636 26.03 -8.67 8.50
CA GLU A 636 24.65 -8.25 8.20
C GLU A 636 24.14 -7.22 9.23
N ARG A 637 24.44 -7.41 10.52
CA ARG A 637 24.11 -6.40 11.54
C ARG A 637 24.80 -5.07 11.29
N ALA A 638 26.07 -5.08 10.87
CA ALA A 638 26.80 -3.87 10.51
C ALA A 638 26.19 -3.19 9.28
N GLN A 639 25.77 -3.97 8.28
CA GLN A 639 25.08 -3.48 7.09
C GLN A 639 23.71 -2.87 7.46
N ASP A 640 22.91 -3.54 8.29
CA ASP A 640 21.60 -3.07 8.75
C ASP A 640 21.71 -1.79 9.58
N PHE A 641 22.66 -1.76 10.53
CA PHE A 641 22.97 -0.57 11.31
C PHE A 641 23.35 0.61 10.40
N SER A 642 24.20 0.35 9.41
CA SER A 642 24.62 1.37 8.44
C SER A 642 23.45 1.89 7.61
N MET A 643 22.58 1.00 7.12
CA MET A 643 21.39 1.39 6.36
C MET A 643 20.44 2.26 7.15
N ARG A 644 20.26 1.95 8.43
CA ARG A 644 19.41 2.70 9.35
C ARG A 644 19.97 4.10 9.66
N HIS A 645 21.27 4.20 9.86
CA HIS A 645 21.91 5.44 10.31
C HIS A 645 22.54 6.24 9.18
N ALA A 646 22.33 5.86 7.92
CA ALA A 646 22.87 6.58 6.77
C ALA A 646 22.51 8.07 6.72
N TYR A 647 21.36 8.46 7.29
CA TYR A 647 20.84 9.83 7.27
C TYR A 647 20.68 10.43 8.68
N PHE A 648 21.41 9.94 9.69
CA PHE A 648 21.15 10.30 11.10
C PHE A 648 21.26 11.81 11.40
N LEU A 649 22.22 12.51 10.80
CA LEU A 649 22.38 13.96 10.95
C LEU A 649 21.22 14.71 10.31
N GLN A 650 20.81 14.27 9.12
CA GLN A 650 19.68 14.79 8.38
C GLN A 650 18.38 14.60 9.15
N THR A 651 18.15 13.42 9.74
CA THR A 651 16.98 13.14 10.57
C THR A 651 17.00 13.97 11.86
N ALA A 652 18.17 14.17 12.48
CA ALA A 652 18.28 14.97 13.69
C ALA A 652 17.88 16.44 13.45
N LEU A 653 18.35 17.06 12.36
CA LEU A 653 17.98 18.42 12.01
C LEU A 653 16.53 18.54 11.54
N ASP A 654 16.01 17.56 10.77
CA ASP A 654 14.60 17.54 10.38
C ASP A 654 13.66 17.45 11.59
N ASN A 655 14.04 16.67 12.62
CA ASN A 655 13.31 16.57 13.89
C ASN A 655 13.32 17.86 14.72
N VAL A 656 14.10 18.88 14.32
CA VAL A 656 14.04 20.24 14.85
C VAL A 656 13.21 21.14 13.94
N LEU A 657 13.57 21.18 12.66
CA LEU A 657 13.02 22.14 11.70
C LEU A 657 11.56 21.84 11.33
N SER A 658 11.22 20.57 11.08
CA SER A 658 9.88 20.19 10.66
C SER A 658 8.82 20.51 11.74
N PRO A 659 9.04 20.22 13.04
CA PRO A 659 8.12 20.67 14.10
C PRO A 659 7.95 22.19 14.18
N ILE A 660 9.02 22.97 13.97
CA ILE A 660 8.96 24.44 13.96
C ILE A 660 8.08 24.93 12.82
N VAL A 661 8.32 24.43 11.59
CA VAL A 661 7.53 24.77 10.41
C VAL A 661 6.07 24.37 10.58
N TRP A 662 5.84 23.15 11.09
CA TRP A 662 4.50 22.63 11.34
C TRP A 662 3.73 23.52 12.33
N ASN A 663 4.32 23.82 13.48
CA ASN A 663 3.67 24.63 14.51
C ASN A 663 3.40 26.06 14.01
N GLY A 664 4.33 26.64 13.24
CA GLY A 664 4.14 27.96 12.63
C GLY A 664 2.97 27.96 11.65
N ALA A 665 2.88 26.94 10.80
CA ALA A 665 1.78 26.77 9.85
C ALA A 665 0.44 26.50 10.55
N TYR A 666 0.42 25.65 11.58
CA TYR A 666 -0.78 25.35 12.37
C TYR A 666 -1.32 26.61 13.04
N ASN A 667 -0.47 27.36 13.75
CA ASN A 667 -0.86 28.60 14.41
C ASN A 667 -1.33 29.67 13.41
N GLN A 668 -0.71 29.73 12.23
CA GLN A 668 -1.18 30.59 11.16
C GLN A 668 -2.56 30.14 10.66
N GLY A 669 -2.76 28.84 10.42
CA GLY A 669 -4.04 28.30 9.95
C GLY A 669 -5.19 28.65 10.91
N LEU A 670 -4.96 28.49 12.22
CA LEU A 670 -5.92 28.93 13.24
C LEU A 670 -6.18 30.43 13.20
N ALA A 671 -5.13 31.25 13.07
CA ALA A 671 -5.25 32.70 12.97
C ALA A 671 -5.97 33.16 11.68
N ASP A 672 -5.84 32.40 10.61
CA ASP A 672 -6.52 32.61 9.33
C ASP A 672 -7.94 32.00 9.32
N GLY A 673 -8.43 31.48 10.46
CA GLY A 673 -9.81 31.03 10.68
C GLY A 673 -10.10 29.58 10.26
N MET A 674 -9.08 28.76 10.03
CA MET A 674 -9.26 27.33 9.74
C MET A 674 -9.79 26.59 10.97
N THR A 675 -10.54 25.51 10.74
CA THR A 675 -10.85 24.55 11.81
C THR A 675 -9.56 23.90 12.30
N ASP A 676 -9.55 23.35 13.51
CA ASP A 676 -8.39 22.63 14.04
C ASP A 676 -7.91 21.53 13.08
N ALA A 677 -8.85 20.72 12.57
CA ALA A 677 -8.55 19.65 11.61
C ALA A 677 -7.96 20.18 10.29
N ASP A 678 -8.44 21.32 9.78
CA ASP A 678 -7.90 21.92 8.56
C ASP A 678 -6.54 22.60 8.80
N ALA A 679 -6.33 23.18 9.98
CA ALA A 679 -5.05 23.75 10.39
C ALA A 679 -3.98 22.66 10.51
N VAL A 680 -4.31 21.49 11.06
CA VAL A 680 -3.42 20.31 11.08
C VAL A 680 -3.06 19.88 9.66
N ARG A 681 -4.04 19.74 8.76
CA ARG A 681 -3.78 19.37 7.35
C ARG A 681 -2.93 20.42 6.64
N PHE A 682 -3.17 21.71 6.90
CA PHE A 682 -2.40 22.81 6.33
C PHE A 682 -0.94 22.79 6.82
N ALA A 683 -0.73 22.49 8.10
CA ALA A 683 0.60 22.33 8.68
C ALA A 683 1.35 21.13 8.09
N ASP A 684 0.70 19.97 8.01
CA ASP A 684 1.28 18.78 7.38
C ASP A 684 1.64 19.03 5.91
N SER A 685 0.74 19.70 5.18
CA SER A 685 0.96 20.10 3.79
C SER A 685 2.15 21.04 3.66
N THR A 686 2.26 22.03 4.54
CA THR A 686 3.38 22.96 4.53
C THR A 686 4.72 22.26 4.74
N VAL A 687 4.81 21.31 5.66
CA VAL A 687 6.04 20.51 5.86
C VAL A 687 6.37 19.73 4.59
N ARG A 688 5.43 18.99 4.00
CA ARG A 688 5.66 18.23 2.76
C ARG A 688 6.12 19.09 1.59
N GLN A 689 5.54 20.28 1.47
CA GLN A 689 5.79 21.22 0.39
C GLN A 689 7.04 22.09 0.60
N THR A 690 7.71 22.03 1.75
CA THR A 690 8.86 22.93 2.05
C THR A 690 10.07 22.20 2.59
N GLN A 691 9.87 21.13 3.37
CA GLN A 691 10.92 20.24 3.89
C GLN A 691 11.05 18.96 3.05
N GLY A 692 10.14 18.77 2.09
CA GLY A 692 10.12 17.63 1.20
C GLY A 692 9.50 16.38 1.80
N SER A 693 9.10 15.47 0.92
CA SER A 693 8.61 14.14 1.23
C SER A 693 8.96 13.22 0.07
N THR A 694 9.21 11.95 0.41
CA THR A 694 9.48 10.85 -0.53
C THR A 694 8.36 9.82 -0.54
N LEU A 695 7.24 10.11 0.14
CA LEU A 695 6.11 9.19 0.23
C LEU A 695 5.44 9.01 -1.15
N PRO A 696 4.88 7.82 -1.45
CA PRO A 696 4.29 7.51 -2.75
C PRO A 696 3.28 8.54 -3.25
N GLU A 697 2.45 9.07 -2.34
CA GLU A 697 1.41 10.06 -2.62
C GLU A 697 1.91 11.51 -2.73
N ASP A 698 3.13 11.81 -2.28
CA ASP A 698 3.67 13.17 -2.19
C ASP A 698 4.65 13.51 -3.33
N VAL A 699 5.08 12.51 -4.11
CA VAL A 699 6.09 12.64 -5.17
C VAL A 699 5.48 12.71 -6.57
N SER A 700 6.20 13.35 -7.51
CA SER A 700 5.80 13.42 -8.92
C SER A 700 6.11 12.12 -9.67
N ARG A 701 5.65 12.02 -10.92
CA ARG A 701 5.96 10.87 -11.79
C ARG A 701 7.46 10.76 -12.08
N LEU A 702 8.17 11.87 -12.28
CA LEU A 702 9.61 11.88 -12.56
C LEU A 702 10.44 11.25 -11.43
N GLU A 703 9.98 11.41 -10.18
CA GLU A 703 10.69 10.91 -8.99
C GLU A 703 10.51 9.39 -8.80
N THR A 704 9.75 8.76 -9.69
CA THR A 704 9.30 7.38 -9.65
C THR A 704 9.69 6.64 -10.92
N GLY A 705 9.57 5.32 -10.91
CA GLY A 705 9.85 4.50 -12.08
C GLY A 705 10.81 3.34 -11.80
N PRO A 706 11.31 2.67 -12.84
CA PRO A 706 12.15 1.50 -12.68
C PRO A 706 13.50 1.86 -12.06
N ALA A 707 14.09 0.90 -11.34
CA ALA A 707 15.32 1.05 -10.58
C ALA A 707 16.46 1.74 -11.36
N TYR A 708 16.65 1.36 -12.64
CA TYR A 708 17.72 1.91 -13.48
C TYR A 708 17.52 3.40 -13.81
N ALA A 709 16.29 3.84 -14.06
CA ALA A 709 16.00 5.24 -14.37
C ALA A 709 16.17 6.10 -13.12
N ARG A 710 15.78 5.55 -11.97
CA ARG A 710 15.92 6.22 -10.68
C ARG A 710 17.38 6.48 -10.33
N VAL A 711 18.36 5.68 -10.74
CA VAL A 711 19.79 5.99 -10.48
C VAL A 711 20.17 7.44 -10.88
N PHE A 712 19.53 7.98 -11.92
CA PHE A 712 19.79 9.33 -12.45
C PHE A 712 18.96 10.45 -11.80
N THR A 713 18.00 10.13 -10.92
CA THR A 713 17.07 11.09 -10.33
C THR A 713 17.14 11.15 -8.80
N GLN A 714 18.28 10.79 -8.22
CA GLN A 714 18.39 10.53 -6.77
C GLN A 714 18.11 11.75 -5.88
N PHE A 715 18.52 12.94 -6.30
CA PHE A 715 18.33 14.20 -5.54
C PHE A 715 17.38 15.20 -6.21
N VAL A 716 16.77 14.82 -7.33
CA VAL A 716 15.82 15.68 -8.06
C VAL A 716 14.60 16.05 -7.21
N GLY A 717 14.22 15.21 -6.25
CA GLY A 717 12.97 15.40 -5.51
C GLY A 717 12.88 16.69 -4.69
N TYR A 718 13.98 17.12 -4.05
CA TYR A 718 14.02 18.39 -3.30
C TYR A 718 13.82 19.59 -4.23
N PHE A 719 14.57 19.66 -5.33
CA PHE A 719 14.46 20.73 -6.32
C PHE A 719 13.09 20.73 -7.00
N ASN A 720 12.55 19.56 -7.31
CA ASN A 720 11.21 19.43 -7.88
C ASN A 720 10.12 19.92 -6.91
N MET A 721 10.24 19.61 -5.62
CA MET A 721 9.36 20.13 -4.58
C MET A 721 9.40 21.65 -4.52
N MET A 722 10.59 22.25 -4.45
CA MET A 722 10.80 23.71 -4.44
C MET A 722 10.17 24.39 -5.66
N ALA A 723 10.43 23.85 -6.87
CA ALA A 723 9.86 24.35 -8.12
C ALA A 723 8.31 24.27 -8.14
N ASN A 724 7.73 23.18 -7.63
CA ASN A 724 6.28 23.03 -7.54
C ASN A 724 5.67 24.01 -6.53
N THR A 725 6.28 24.17 -5.36
CA THR A 725 5.80 25.06 -4.29
C THR A 725 5.82 26.51 -4.74
N ASN A 726 6.95 26.98 -5.27
CA ASN A 726 7.07 28.35 -5.74
C ASN A 726 6.20 28.62 -6.98
N GLY A 727 6.14 27.67 -7.91
CA GLY A 727 5.27 27.78 -9.08
C GLY A 727 3.78 27.86 -8.70
N THR A 728 3.37 27.16 -7.64
CA THR A 728 2.01 27.21 -7.12
C THR A 728 1.74 28.55 -6.42
N ALA A 729 2.65 29.01 -5.56
CA ALA A 729 2.54 30.30 -4.89
C ALA A 729 2.45 31.48 -5.89
N LEU A 730 3.26 31.45 -6.96
CA LEU A 730 3.18 32.44 -8.03
C LEU A 730 1.85 32.36 -8.81
N LYS A 731 1.35 31.16 -9.09
CA LYS A 731 0.05 30.96 -9.76
C LYS A 731 -1.10 31.55 -8.92
N GLN A 732 -1.10 31.28 -7.61
CA GLN A 732 -2.10 31.81 -6.68
C GLN A 732 -2.03 33.34 -6.62
N LEU A 733 -0.83 33.91 -6.50
CA LEU A 733 -0.62 35.36 -6.50
C LEU A 733 -1.17 36.04 -7.76
N VAL A 734 -0.89 35.47 -8.94
CA VAL A 734 -1.38 36.00 -10.21
C VAL A 734 -2.89 35.95 -10.27
N GLY A 735 -3.52 34.89 -9.76
CA GLY A 735 -4.98 34.77 -9.67
C GLY A 735 -5.63 35.76 -8.71
N GLU A 736 -5.01 36.04 -7.56
CA GLU A 736 -5.58 36.91 -6.51
C GLU A 736 -5.50 38.41 -6.86
N VAL A 737 -4.33 38.88 -7.28
CA VAL A 737 -4.04 40.32 -7.40
C VAL A 737 -3.41 40.72 -8.74
N GLY A 738 -2.99 39.75 -9.55
CA GLY A 738 -2.28 39.97 -10.81
C GLY A 738 -0.80 40.33 -10.63
N LEU A 739 0.02 40.05 -11.66
CA LEU A 739 1.48 40.17 -11.56
C LEU A 739 1.98 41.61 -11.26
N LYS A 740 1.34 42.63 -11.84
CA LYS A 740 1.75 44.04 -11.66
C LYS A 740 1.52 44.54 -10.23
N LYS A 741 0.35 44.26 -9.65
CA LYS A 741 0.04 44.66 -8.26
C LYS A 741 0.68 43.73 -7.23
N GLY A 742 0.92 42.48 -7.61
CA GLY A 742 1.60 41.47 -6.79
C GLY A 742 3.13 41.49 -6.88
N ALA A 743 3.75 42.42 -7.61
CA ALA A 743 5.19 42.37 -7.93
C ALA A 743 6.10 42.22 -6.70
N GLY A 744 5.79 42.92 -5.59
CA GLY A 744 6.55 42.78 -4.34
C GLY A 744 6.43 41.39 -3.71
N ARG A 745 5.23 40.80 -3.71
CA ARG A 745 5.00 39.42 -3.23
C ARG A 745 5.61 38.38 -4.18
N ALA A 746 5.62 38.64 -5.49
CA ALA A 746 6.31 37.81 -6.48
C ALA A 746 7.82 37.83 -6.25
N LEU A 747 8.41 39.01 -6.04
CA LEU A 747 9.82 39.16 -5.69
C LEU A 747 10.14 38.43 -4.39
N TYR A 748 9.29 38.56 -3.37
CA TYR A 748 9.46 37.81 -2.11
C TYR A 748 9.44 36.29 -2.31
N ILE A 749 8.49 35.76 -3.10
CA ILE A 749 8.45 34.32 -3.43
C ILE A 749 9.74 33.90 -4.14
N VAL A 750 10.25 34.71 -5.07
CA VAL A 750 11.49 34.40 -5.77
C VAL A 750 12.69 34.43 -4.83
N MET A 751 12.78 35.46 -3.98
CA MET A 751 13.87 35.62 -3.04
C MET A 751 13.88 34.52 -1.98
N MET A 752 12.77 34.28 -1.31
CA MET A 752 12.69 33.30 -0.21
C MET A 752 12.54 31.86 -0.68
N GLY A 753 11.88 31.65 -1.82
CA GLY A 753 11.63 30.32 -2.36
C GLY A 753 12.74 29.80 -3.28
N PHE A 754 13.53 30.67 -3.92
CA PHE A 754 14.61 30.24 -4.82
C PHE A 754 15.97 30.74 -4.36
N MET A 755 16.16 32.05 -4.26
CA MET A 755 17.51 32.63 -4.12
C MET A 755 18.11 32.34 -2.74
N ALA A 756 17.38 32.60 -1.65
CA ALA A 756 17.86 32.41 -0.29
C ALA A 756 18.23 30.94 0.01
N PRO A 757 17.43 29.92 -0.33
CA PRO A 757 17.83 28.54 -0.18
C PRO A 757 19.13 28.19 -0.92
N ILE A 758 19.28 28.67 -2.16
CA ILE A 758 20.47 28.44 -2.98
C ILE A 758 21.70 29.10 -2.34
N TRP A 759 21.60 30.39 -2.01
CA TRP A 759 22.72 31.15 -1.47
C TRP A 759 23.14 30.67 -0.08
N ILE A 760 22.18 30.35 0.79
CA ILE A 760 22.49 29.78 2.11
C ILE A 760 23.13 28.39 1.94
N ALA A 761 22.63 27.56 1.01
CA ALA A 761 23.22 26.24 0.78
C ALA A 761 24.66 26.32 0.24
N GLU A 762 24.91 27.23 -0.71
CA GLU A 762 26.24 27.45 -1.30
C GLU A 762 27.20 28.06 -0.27
N ALA A 763 26.76 29.06 0.50
CA ALA A 763 27.55 29.64 1.59
C ALA A 763 27.96 28.58 2.62
N ILE A 764 27.06 27.68 3.00
CA ILE A 764 27.38 26.54 3.88
C ILE A 764 28.37 25.60 3.18
N ALA A 765 28.15 25.26 1.91
CA ALA A 765 29.05 24.38 1.18
C ALA A 765 30.48 24.94 1.12
N LEU A 766 30.61 26.23 0.79
CA LEU A 766 31.87 26.95 0.67
C LEU A 766 32.59 27.06 2.02
N ALA A 767 31.88 27.39 3.09
CA ALA A 767 32.44 27.44 4.44
C ALA A 767 33.00 26.07 4.90
N PHE A 768 32.29 24.98 4.61
CA PHE A 768 32.77 23.62 4.92
C PHE A 768 33.88 23.11 3.99
N ARG A 769 34.14 23.80 2.86
CA ARG A 769 35.28 23.51 1.98
C ARG A 769 36.55 24.27 2.36
N GLY A 770 36.46 25.26 3.25
CA GLY A 770 37.59 26.08 3.69
C GLY A 770 37.65 27.49 3.08
N GLY A 771 36.65 27.89 2.29
CA GLY A 771 36.64 29.15 1.54
C GLY A 771 36.82 28.95 0.03
N PRO A 772 36.63 30.01 -0.78
CA PRO A 772 37.01 30.00 -2.20
C PRO A 772 38.54 29.96 -2.37
N GLU A 773 39.00 29.53 -3.54
CA GLU A 773 40.41 29.67 -3.93
C GLU A 773 40.66 31.14 -4.27
N ASP A 774 41.61 31.77 -3.59
CA ASP A 774 42.04 33.16 -3.81
C ASP A 774 43.28 33.09 -4.71
N GLU A 775 43.07 33.06 -6.04
CA GLU A 775 44.14 32.90 -7.02
C GLU A 775 44.98 34.18 -7.21
N ASP A 776 44.39 35.34 -6.90
CA ASP A 776 44.96 36.67 -7.18
C ASP A 776 45.43 37.43 -5.91
N ASP A 777 45.22 36.86 -4.70
CA ASP A 777 45.66 37.39 -3.39
C ASP A 777 45.12 38.82 -3.10
N ASP A 778 44.03 39.24 -3.76
CA ASP A 778 43.44 40.59 -3.66
C ASP A 778 42.24 40.68 -2.68
N GLY A 779 41.78 39.52 -2.19
CA GLY A 779 40.91 39.41 -1.03
C GLY A 779 39.80 38.37 -1.20
N TRP A 780 39.50 37.63 -0.14
CA TRP A 780 38.53 36.54 -0.18
C TRP A 780 37.05 36.93 -0.36
N LEU A 781 36.67 38.22 -0.32
CA LEU A 781 35.25 38.62 -0.21
C LEU A 781 34.53 38.61 -1.56
N ASP A 782 35.13 39.17 -2.60
CA ASP A 782 34.56 39.21 -3.95
C ASP A 782 34.54 37.83 -4.61
N ASP A 783 35.53 36.98 -4.38
CA ASP A 783 35.48 35.56 -4.76
C ASP A 783 34.34 34.82 -4.06
N TRP A 784 34.14 35.09 -2.76
CA TRP A 784 33.04 34.52 -2.01
C TRP A 784 31.68 34.99 -2.54
N LEU A 785 31.56 36.29 -2.88
CA LEU A 785 30.34 36.84 -3.46
C LEU A 785 30.08 36.29 -4.88
N ALA A 786 31.12 36.16 -5.70
CA ALA A 786 31.04 35.62 -7.06
C ALA A 786 30.62 34.14 -7.03
N GLU A 787 31.21 33.34 -6.14
CA GLU A 787 30.88 31.92 -6.02
C GLU A 787 29.48 31.72 -5.44
N VAL A 788 29.09 32.43 -4.37
CA VAL A 788 27.77 32.26 -3.73
C VAL A 788 26.63 32.85 -4.57
N PHE A 789 26.77 34.09 -5.04
CA PHE A 789 25.69 34.81 -5.72
C PHE A 789 25.71 34.62 -7.24
N GLY A 790 26.88 34.43 -7.86
CA GLY A 790 27.02 34.17 -9.29
C GLY A 790 26.87 32.69 -9.60
N MET A 791 27.90 31.92 -9.27
CA MET A 791 28.00 30.49 -9.62
C MET A 791 26.95 29.65 -8.88
N GLY A 792 26.70 29.92 -7.60
CA GLY A 792 25.67 29.27 -6.80
C GLY A 792 24.27 29.45 -7.39
N THR A 793 23.92 30.67 -7.82
CA THR A 793 22.66 30.94 -8.53
C THR A 793 22.56 30.12 -9.82
N LEU A 794 23.62 30.09 -10.63
CA LEU A 794 23.63 29.33 -11.89
C LEU A 794 23.49 27.82 -11.64
N LYS A 795 24.30 27.25 -10.74
CA LYS A 795 24.26 25.84 -10.31
C LYS A 795 22.86 25.48 -9.79
N GLY A 796 22.28 26.31 -8.92
CA GLY A 796 20.97 26.11 -8.31
C GLY A 796 19.77 26.23 -9.28
N LEU A 797 19.85 27.11 -10.29
CA LEU A 797 18.85 27.21 -11.36
C LEU A 797 18.89 26.01 -12.29
N LEU A 798 20.10 25.56 -12.67
CA LEU A 798 20.27 24.38 -13.52
C LEU A 798 19.84 23.09 -12.80
N ALA A 799 20.07 22.96 -11.49
CA ALA A 799 19.65 21.80 -10.70
C ALA A 799 18.12 21.57 -10.68
N GLN A 800 17.34 22.62 -10.95
CA GLN A 800 15.88 22.54 -11.03
C GLN A 800 15.36 22.11 -12.40
N ILE A 801 16.22 22.03 -13.42
CA ILE A 801 15.88 21.55 -14.76
C ILE A 801 16.33 20.09 -14.86
N PRO A 802 15.44 19.10 -14.68
CA PRO A 802 15.85 17.71 -14.64
C PRO A 802 16.45 17.28 -15.97
N ILE A 803 17.50 16.47 -15.92
CA ILE A 803 18.24 15.93 -17.08
C ILE A 803 19.01 17.01 -17.87
N ALA A 804 18.36 18.03 -18.42
CA ALA A 804 19.02 19.05 -19.24
C ALA A 804 19.95 19.97 -18.43
N GLY A 805 19.55 20.33 -17.21
CA GLY A 805 20.41 21.10 -16.31
C GLY A 805 21.69 20.36 -15.92
N GLN A 806 21.66 19.02 -15.93
CA GLN A 806 22.83 18.20 -15.62
C GLN A 806 23.89 18.21 -16.71
N PHE A 807 23.47 18.16 -17.98
CA PHE A 807 24.41 18.32 -19.08
C PHE A 807 25.00 19.73 -19.13
N ALA A 808 24.23 20.75 -18.75
CA ALA A 808 24.72 22.11 -18.65
C ALA A 808 25.74 22.29 -17.51
N VAL A 809 25.45 21.76 -16.30
CA VAL A 809 26.40 21.78 -15.17
C VAL A 809 27.66 20.98 -15.47
N ALA A 810 27.55 19.78 -16.05
CA ALA A 810 28.70 18.97 -16.44
C ALA A 810 29.55 19.66 -17.54
N GLY A 811 28.90 20.40 -18.45
CA GLY A 811 29.58 21.23 -19.44
C GLY A 811 30.34 22.39 -18.81
N LEU A 812 29.75 23.06 -17.81
CA LEU A 812 30.40 24.14 -17.05
C LEU A 812 31.57 23.63 -16.20
N GLN A 813 31.41 22.48 -15.54
CA GLN A 813 32.46 21.84 -14.73
C GLN A 813 33.67 21.40 -15.55
N ARG A 814 33.53 21.17 -16.85
CA ARG A 814 34.66 20.84 -17.73
C ARG A 814 35.62 22.01 -17.96
N PHE A 815 35.19 23.22 -17.61
CA PHE A 815 36.01 24.44 -17.66
C PHE A 815 36.48 24.89 -16.26
N ASN A 816 36.26 24.07 -15.22
CA ASN A 816 36.76 24.29 -13.87
C ASN A 816 37.81 23.21 -13.53
N ASP A 817 38.99 23.61 -13.06
CA ASP A 817 40.11 22.70 -12.75
C ASP A 817 40.08 22.15 -11.32
N ASN A 818 39.08 22.52 -10.50
CA ASN A 818 38.98 22.08 -9.11
C ASN A 818 38.29 20.70 -8.93
N PRO A 819 39.02 19.64 -8.50
CA PRO A 819 38.47 18.29 -8.30
C PRO A 819 37.47 18.15 -7.13
N LEU A 820 37.28 19.21 -6.34
CA LEU A 820 36.24 19.28 -5.30
C LEU A 820 34.87 19.70 -5.84
N ASP A 821 34.82 20.27 -7.05
CA ASP A 821 33.63 20.85 -7.66
C ASP A 821 32.74 19.83 -8.41
N ASP A 822 33.21 18.59 -8.53
CA ASP A 822 32.49 17.41 -9.07
C ASP A 822 31.22 17.01 -8.29
N ARG A 823 30.86 17.72 -7.22
CA ARG A 823 29.88 17.25 -6.21
C ARG A 823 28.43 17.63 -6.47
N VAL A 824 28.12 18.38 -7.54
CA VAL A 824 26.74 18.76 -7.90
C VAL A 824 26.20 17.93 -9.09
N SER A 825 26.50 16.64 -9.11
CA SER A 825 25.82 15.70 -10.00
C SER A 825 24.55 15.16 -9.34
N LEU A 826 23.38 15.40 -9.95
CA LEU A 826 22.08 14.80 -9.58
C LEU A 826 22.05 13.28 -9.81
N SER A 827 23.15 12.70 -10.36
CA SER A 827 23.36 11.26 -10.53
C SER A 827 24.60 10.75 -9.77
N PRO A 828 24.64 10.85 -8.43
CA PRO A 828 25.80 10.48 -7.63
C PRO A 828 26.12 8.98 -7.68
N ALA A 829 25.10 8.14 -7.84
CA ALA A 829 25.32 6.70 -8.03
C ALA A 829 26.15 6.41 -9.30
N VAL A 830 26.01 7.21 -10.35
CA VAL A 830 26.85 7.08 -11.56
C VAL A 830 28.28 7.54 -11.29
N SER A 831 28.45 8.70 -10.67
CA SER A 831 29.78 9.22 -10.30
C SER A 831 30.54 8.27 -9.34
N LEU A 832 29.84 7.68 -8.35
CA LEU A 832 30.42 6.69 -7.44
C LEU A 832 30.71 5.35 -8.14
N LEU A 833 29.90 4.95 -9.12
CA LEU A 833 30.20 3.78 -9.95
C LEU A 833 31.45 4.00 -10.81
N GLU A 834 31.57 5.17 -11.45
CA GLU A 834 32.76 5.55 -12.22
C GLU A 834 34.01 5.54 -11.33
N SER A 835 33.92 6.14 -10.14
CA SER A 835 35.00 6.15 -9.13
C SER A 835 35.34 4.73 -8.66
N SER A 836 34.33 3.86 -8.46
CA SER A 836 34.52 2.47 -8.05
C SER A 836 35.24 1.64 -9.11
N VAL A 837 34.93 1.87 -10.39
CA VAL A 837 35.56 1.19 -11.54
C VAL A 837 37.00 1.70 -11.73
N GLY A 838 37.24 2.99 -11.47
CA GLY A 838 38.57 3.61 -11.52
C GLY A 838 39.49 3.24 -10.34
N ALA A 839 38.97 2.64 -9.27
CA ALA A 839 39.72 2.39 -8.03
C ALA A 839 41.05 1.63 -8.26
N PRO A 840 41.11 0.51 -9.03
CA PRO A 840 42.39 -0.17 -9.29
C PRO A 840 43.42 0.71 -10.01
N GLN A 841 42.97 1.55 -10.95
CA GLN A 841 43.85 2.48 -11.67
C GLN A 841 44.32 3.61 -10.76
N SER A 842 43.45 4.16 -9.91
CA SER A 842 43.80 5.22 -8.96
C SER A 842 44.83 4.76 -7.94
N VAL A 843 44.71 3.52 -7.43
CA VAL A 843 45.67 2.88 -6.53
C VAL A 843 47.00 2.63 -7.24
N TYR A 844 46.96 2.10 -8.46
CA TYR A 844 48.16 1.94 -9.28
C TYR A 844 48.88 3.28 -9.48
N LYS A 845 48.14 4.33 -9.87
CA LYS A 845 48.70 5.68 -10.06
C LYS A 845 49.24 6.29 -8.76
N ALA A 846 48.67 5.98 -7.60
CA ALA A 846 49.17 6.51 -6.33
C ALA A 846 50.38 5.74 -5.78
N ILE A 847 50.58 4.49 -6.21
CA ILE A 847 51.69 3.63 -5.74
C ILE A 847 52.87 3.65 -6.72
N VAL A 848 52.57 3.68 -8.02
CA VAL A 848 53.55 3.48 -9.11
C VAL A 848 53.83 4.77 -9.88
N ASP A 849 52.83 5.64 -10.02
CA ASP A 849 53.00 6.98 -10.61
C ASP A 849 52.97 8.05 -9.49
N ASP A 850 53.17 9.33 -9.83
CA ASP A 850 53.08 10.46 -8.89
C ASP A 850 51.60 10.90 -8.69
N GLY A 851 50.74 9.91 -8.42
CA GLY A 851 49.29 10.09 -8.32
C GLY A 851 48.80 10.42 -6.91
N SER A 852 47.64 11.07 -6.82
CA SER A 852 47.06 11.48 -5.54
C SER A 852 46.64 10.28 -4.66
N ALA A 853 47.31 10.10 -3.52
CA ALA A 853 46.94 9.15 -2.48
C ALA A 853 45.53 9.43 -1.92
N GLN A 854 45.16 10.70 -1.80
CA GLN A 854 43.80 11.14 -1.43
C GLN A 854 42.74 10.59 -2.38
N LYS A 855 42.99 10.64 -3.69
CA LYS A 855 42.08 10.11 -4.71
C LYS A 855 41.95 8.58 -4.60
N ALA A 856 43.06 7.86 -4.47
CA ALA A 856 43.05 6.41 -4.32
C ALA A 856 42.27 5.93 -3.09
N ILE A 857 42.47 6.57 -1.93
CA ILE A 857 41.73 6.26 -0.69
C ILE A 857 40.23 6.50 -0.87
N ARG A 858 39.85 7.59 -1.55
CA ARG A 858 38.45 7.92 -1.84
C ARG A 858 37.80 6.91 -2.78
N ASP A 859 38.47 6.51 -3.84
CA ASP A 859 37.94 5.58 -4.84
C ASP A 859 37.79 4.16 -4.25
N VAL A 860 38.76 3.70 -3.44
CA VAL A 860 38.67 2.42 -2.72
C VAL A 860 37.56 2.43 -1.67
N ALA A 861 37.46 3.48 -0.86
CA ALA A 861 36.39 3.60 0.13
C ALA A 861 35.00 3.65 -0.53
N THR A 862 34.91 4.27 -1.72
CA THR A 862 33.70 4.26 -2.56
C THR A 862 33.35 2.84 -3.00
N LEU A 863 34.30 2.12 -3.58
CA LEU A 863 34.12 0.73 -4.04
C LEU A 863 33.65 -0.17 -2.89
N VAL A 864 34.31 -0.10 -1.73
CA VAL A 864 33.94 -0.87 -0.54
C VAL A 864 32.52 -0.52 -0.11
N SER A 865 32.15 0.76 -0.10
CA SER A 865 30.81 1.19 0.31
C SER A 865 29.71 0.70 -0.62
N VAL A 866 29.94 0.77 -1.94
CA VAL A 866 28.98 0.29 -2.95
C VAL A 866 28.89 -1.24 -2.95
N ALA A 867 30.01 -1.95 -2.79
CA ALA A 867 30.05 -3.42 -2.83
C ALA A 867 29.46 -4.06 -1.56
N THR A 868 29.74 -3.48 -0.38
CA THR A 868 29.37 -4.08 0.92
C THR A 868 28.12 -3.46 1.54
N GLY A 869 27.80 -2.21 1.20
CA GLY A 869 26.76 -1.42 1.88
C GLY A 869 27.18 -0.85 3.24
N VAL A 870 28.47 -0.98 3.62
CA VAL A 870 29.06 -0.35 4.79
C VAL A 870 29.68 1.00 4.39
N PRO A 871 29.32 2.14 5.00
CA PRO A 871 29.62 3.48 4.52
C PRO A 871 31.05 3.94 4.86
N VAL A 872 32.04 3.17 4.44
CA VAL A 872 33.48 3.48 4.65
C VAL A 872 33.87 4.80 3.97
N TYR A 873 33.13 5.21 2.93
CA TYR A 873 33.30 6.50 2.25
C TYR A 873 33.26 7.71 3.20
N GLY A 874 32.46 7.67 4.26
CA GLY A 874 32.40 8.76 5.25
C GLY A 874 33.75 9.01 5.94
N LEU A 875 34.60 7.97 6.03
CA LEU A 875 35.95 8.05 6.60
C LEU A 875 37.00 8.45 5.57
N ALA A 876 36.68 8.44 4.27
CA ALA A 876 37.64 8.71 3.21
C ALA A 876 38.18 10.14 3.24
N ARG A 877 37.37 11.12 3.66
CA ARG A 877 37.80 12.53 3.80
C ARG A 877 38.88 12.72 4.87
N PRO A 878 38.68 12.34 6.15
CA PRO A 878 39.70 12.51 7.18
C PRO A 878 40.94 11.65 6.91
N ILE A 879 40.77 10.41 6.43
CA ILE A 879 41.89 9.52 6.10
C ILE A 879 42.68 10.04 4.89
N GLY A 880 41.98 10.55 3.87
CA GLY A 880 42.61 11.17 2.71
C GLY A 880 43.41 12.41 3.10
N TYR A 881 42.84 13.31 3.90
CA TYR A 881 43.57 14.49 4.38
C TYR A 881 44.86 14.09 5.10
N ALA A 882 44.78 13.11 6.02
CA ALA A 882 45.95 12.59 6.73
C ALA A 882 46.99 11.88 5.83
N ALA A 883 46.62 11.43 4.64
CA ALA A 883 47.51 10.77 3.68
C ALA A 883 48.05 11.71 2.59
N GLY A 884 47.51 12.93 2.48
CA GLY A 884 47.98 13.97 1.58
C GLY A 884 48.76 15.09 2.28
N VAL A 885 48.85 15.04 3.62
CA VAL A 885 49.86 15.71 4.44
C VAL A 885 51.02 14.75 4.60
#